data_AF-A0A925DM78-F1
#
_entry.id   AF-A0A925DM78-F1
#
_cell.length_a   1.000
_cell.length_b   1.000
_cell.length_c   1.000
_cell.angle_alpha   90.00
_cell.angle_beta   90.00
_cell.angle_gamma   90.00
#
_symmetry.space_group_name_H-M   'P 1'
#
loop_
_entity.id
_entity.type
_entity.pdbx_description
1 polymer ?
#
loop_
_entity_poly.entity_id
_entity_poly.type
_entity_poly.pdbx_seq_one_letter_code
_entity_poly.pdbx_strand_id
1 'polypeptide(L)'
;SSKFVSYNTSNGLANDIVYSVAEDKDGNIWLGTKGGASKFQTSTKQFRNYTVADGLGGNHVYRVFKDSRGDMWIGALGGSLCKFDGFSFKKYDESAGITHKFILSISEDKKGNIWFGCYGGGLYKFDGKTFTNYSLKQGLNTESPYSIIADNQNNIWIGHNRGIEKFSDKTQKFYTYGRSEGFQGVECNPNAIAIDRNGCIWVGTIMGAVKFNPAEDKPNNVAPITQVLGIKVHLHDTIFPAEREFAYNDNNLTFKFVGISLANPEKIKYEYTLEGFDKGWIPGTKMNEAVYTNVAPGKYIFKVRSCNNDEVWSTPTVYEFTVKPPFWQTAIFYVIVGIFVVFAIFVYDKVRNKNLKKAKQVLEKEVEKRTIELAIKNEELAEKNKDITDSIRYAKRLQDASLPNTEAVRKLFPESFVFFKPKDIVSGDFYWCEKRNGITYCAVIDCTGHGVPGAFLSIIANNLLNEAFANESSGEPAKILDRVNQLASKALSGTIDEYKIRDGMDIALLAVDEKAGKAQFSGAYNALYVVRNSNLKEYKANSISIGSYEPGNTDKYTNNEIAISKGDQIYLFTDGYADQFGGEKGKKFKYRSFQNLLVSNNTMDPAQQKRSLDIAFNEWRGDLEQVDDVCVIGIRV
;
A
#
# COMPACT_ATOMS: atom_id res chain seq x y z
N SER A 1 14.15 91.85 -17.08
CA SER A 1 14.67 90.75 -16.24
C SER A 1 14.23 89.44 -16.86
N SER A 2 15.11 88.44 -16.98
CA SER A 2 14.63 87.11 -17.38
C SER A 2 13.73 86.59 -16.27
N LYS A 3 12.48 86.24 -16.60
CA LYS A 3 11.53 85.69 -15.62
C LYS A 3 11.91 84.27 -15.18
N PHE A 4 12.86 83.65 -15.87
CA PHE A 4 13.37 82.31 -15.60
C PHE A 4 14.90 82.33 -15.56
N VAL A 5 15.47 81.51 -14.68
CA VAL A 5 16.91 81.23 -14.58
C VAL A 5 17.09 79.73 -14.75
N SER A 6 17.95 79.34 -15.68
CA SER A 6 18.25 77.93 -15.95
C SER A 6 19.61 77.58 -15.35
N TYR A 7 19.67 76.43 -14.67
CA TYR A 7 20.90 75.87 -14.13
C TYR A 7 21.21 74.54 -14.82
N ASN A 8 22.46 74.35 -15.24
CA ASN A 8 22.95 73.13 -15.88
C ASN A 8 24.38 72.80 -15.39
N THR A 9 25.01 71.80 -15.99
CA THR A 9 26.38 71.35 -15.66
C THR A 9 27.42 72.46 -15.71
N SER A 10 27.30 73.44 -16.61
CA SER A 10 28.21 74.60 -16.67
C SER A 10 28.09 75.52 -15.45
N ASN A 11 26.97 75.45 -14.71
CA ASN A 11 26.77 76.19 -13.47
C ASN A 11 27.19 75.40 -12.22
N GLY A 12 27.69 74.17 -12.38
CA GLY A 12 28.14 73.30 -11.28
C GLY A 12 27.15 72.21 -10.87
N LEU A 13 26.01 72.06 -11.55
CA LEU A 13 25.11 70.92 -11.35
C LEU A 13 25.83 69.61 -11.74
N ALA A 14 25.64 68.52 -10.98
CA ALA A 14 26.33 67.25 -11.25
C ALA A 14 25.90 66.61 -12.58
N ASN A 15 24.65 66.79 -13.00
CA ASN A 15 24.14 66.32 -14.28
C ASN A 15 22.86 67.09 -14.68
N ASP A 16 22.66 67.28 -15.99
CA ASP A 16 21.49 68.00 -16.53
C ASP A 16 20.17 67.20 -16.40
N ILE A 17 20.24 65.89 -16.15
CA ILE A 17 19.08 65.05 -15.88
C ILE A 17 18.81 65.00 -14.37
N VAL A 18 17.76 65.70 -13.94
CA VAL A 18 17.28 65.74 -12.56
C VAL A 18 16.02 64.87 -12.41
N TYR A 19 16.07 63.87 -11.53
CA TYR A 19 14.97 62.94 -11.28
C TYR A 19 14.09 63.30 -10.07
N SER A 20 14.66 64.03 -9.11
CA SER A 20 14.00 64.34 -7.84
C SER A 20 14.52 65.64 -7.25
N VAL A 21 13.63 66.37 -6.59
CA VAL A 21 13.93 67.64 -5.92
C VAL A 21 13.36 67.61 -4.51
N ALA A 22 14.14 68.03 -3.52
CA ALA A 22 13.68 68.18 -2.14
C ALA A 22 14.38 69.36 -1.47
N GLU A 23 13.67 70.08 -0.60
CA GLU A 23 14.26 71.16 0.20
C GLU A 23 14.72 70.62 1.55
N ASP A 24 15.97 70.90 1.95
CA ASP A 24 16.47 70.52 3.28
C ASP A 24 15.93 71.42 4.40
N LYS A 25 16.35 71.19 5.64
CA LYS A 25 15.92 72.00 6.80
C LYS A 25 16.49 73.42 6.80
N ASP A 26 17.57 73.66 6.04
CA ASP A 26 18.30 74.93 5.99
C ASP A 26 17.91 75.75 4.74
N GLY A 27 16.85 75.35 4.02
CA GLY A 27 16.34 76.04 2.83
C GLY A 27 17.18 75.83 1.56
N ASN A 28 18.05 74.82 1.53
CA ASN A 28 18.81 74.46 0.32
C ASN A 28 18.03 73.43 -0.50
N ILE A 29 18.24 73.45 -1.82
CA ILE A 29 17.55 72.56 -2.73
C ILE A 29 18.46 71.38 -3.09
N TRP A 30 18.05 70.18 -2.72
CA TRP A 30 18.69 68.93 -3.11
C TRP A 30 18.09 68.41 -4.41
N LEU A 31 18.97 68.00 -5.30
CA LEU A 31 18.65 67.51 -6.64
C LEU A 31 19.26 66.11 -6.78
N GLY A 32 18.40 65.12 -6.98
CA GLY A 32 18.83 63.78 -7.37
C GLY A 32 19.10 63.75 -8.88
N THR A 33 20.34 63.47 -9.27
CA THR A 33 20.76 63.51 -10.68
C THR A 33 21.40 62.19 -11.11
N LYS A 34 21.58 62.00 -12.41
CA LYS A 34 22.32 60.85 -12.96
C LYS A 34 23.80 60.80 -12.53
N GLY A 35 24.39 61.94 -12.12
CA GLY A 35 25.81 62.08 -11.76
C GLY A 35 26.11 62.22 -10.26
N GLY A 36 25.08 62.24 -9.40
CA GLY A 36 25.20 62.36 -7.96
C GLY A 36 24.04 63.12 -7.35
N ALA A 37 24.15 63.44 -6.06
CA ALA A 37 23.25 64.39 -5.40
C ALA A 37 23.87 65.79 -5.45
N SER A 38 23.14 66.77 -5.99
CA SER A 38 23.57 68.17 -6.00
C SER A 38 22.77 68.96 -4.98
N LYS A 39 23.46 69.62 -4.04
CA LYS A 39 22.88 70.58 -3.09
C LYS A 39 23.10 71.99 -3.62
N PHE A 40 22.02 72.63 -4.08
CA PHE A 40 22.00 74.03 -4.44
C PHE A 40 21.82 74.89 -3.19
N GLN A 41 22.86 75.63 -2.85
CA GLN A 41 22.86 76.55 -1.73
C GLN A 41 22.15 77.84 -2.14
N THR A 42 20.95 78.08 -1.60
CA THR A 42 20.11 79.21 -1.99
C THR A 42 20.72 80.57 -1.61
N SER A 43 21.52 80.61 -0.54
CA SER A 43 22.22 81.80 -0.07
C SER A 43 23.37 82.24 -0.99
N THR A 44 24.19 81.29 -1.46
CA THR A 44 25.38 81.56 -2.29
C THR A 44 25.12 81.39 -3.79
N LYS A 45 24.00 80.76 -4.15
CA LYS A 45 23.64 80.33 -5.52
C LYS A 45 24.68 79.39 -6.15
N GLN A 46 25.34 78.56 -5.34
CA GLN A 46 26.34 77.59 -5.77
C GLN A 46 25.88 76.16 -5.55
N PHE A 47 26.45 75.23 -6.31
CA PHE A 47 26.22 73.80 -6.15
C PHE A 47 27.36 73.15 -5.36
N ARG A 48 26.98 72.31 -4.40
CA ARG A 48 27.87 71.29 -3.84
C ARG A 48 27.40 69.92 -4.30
N ASN A 49 28.28 69.17 -4.94
CA ASN A 49 27.95 67.83 -5.45
C ASN A 49 28.48 66.77 -4.50
N TYR A 50 27.71 65.69 -4.34
CA TYR A 50 28.05 64.52 -3.55
C TYR A 50 27.99 63.28 -4.44
N THR A 51 29.04 62.48 -4.35
CA THR A 51 29.26 61.26 -5.12
C THR A 51 29.60 60.09 -4.20
N VAL A 52 29.83 58.91 -4.77
CA VAL A 52 30.33 57.74 -4.01
C VAL A 52 31.63 58.05 -3.26
N ALA A 53 32.49 58.93 -3.78
CA ALA A 53 33.72 59.35 -3.10
C ALA A 53 33.44 60.10 -1.78
N ASP A 54 32.27 60.72 -1.66
CA ASP A 54 31.81 61.44 -0.47
C ASP A 54 31.04 60.54 0.51
N GLY A 55 30.85 59.25 0.18
CA GLY A 55 30.10 58.28 0.99
C GLY A 55 28.68 57.97 0.48
N LEU A 56 28.26 58.55 -0.64
CA LEU A 56 26.97 58.26 -1.26
C LEU A 56 26.87 56.79 -1.70
N GLY A 57 25.69 56.20 -1.62
CA GLY A 57 25.43 54.79 -1.92
C GLY A 57 25.43 54.45 -3.41
N GLY A 58 25.41 55.47 -4.27
CA GLY A 58 25.50 55.35 -5.72
C GLY A 58 25.34 56.72 -6.40
N ASN A 59 25.97 56.91 -7.56
CA ASN A 59 25.95 58.19 -8.28
C ASN A 59 24.63 58.43 -9.04
N HIS A 60 23.88 57.39 -9.39
CA HIS A 60 22.61 57.56 -10.11
C HIS A 60 21.47 57.82 -9.12
N VAL A 61 21.36 59.05 -8.63
CA VAL A 61 20.40 59.40 -7.59
C VAL A 61 19.02 59.60 -8.19
N TYR A 62 18.11 58.68 -7.87
CA TYR A 62 16.74 58.68 -8.37
C TYR A 62 15.77 59.41 -7.43
N ARG A 63 16.04 59.37 -6.12
CA ARG A 63 15.21 60.01 -5.10
C ARG A 63 16.02 60.74 -4.06
N VAL A 64 15.52 61.92 -3.69
CA VAL A 64 15.94 62.69 -2.51
C VAL A 64 14.68 63.05 -1.73
N PHE A 65 14.69 62.84 -0.42
CA PHE A 65 13.54 63.05 0.46
C PHE A 65 14.01 63.58 1.81
N LYS A 66 13.34 64.61 2.35
CA LYS A 66 13.60 65.12 3.70
C LYS A 66 12.60 64.50 4.67
N ASP A 67 13.09 63.90 5.75
CA ASP A 67 12.21 63.47 6.84
C ASP A 67 11.93 64.59 7.87
N SER A 68 11.00 64.35 8.77
CA SER A 68 10.56 65.29 9.81
C SER A 68 11.66 65.66 10.81
N ARG A 69 12.73 64.85 10.91
CA ARG A 69 13.91 65.13 11.73
C ARG A 69 14.92 66.02 11.00
N GLY A 70 14.70 66.28 9.71
CA GLY A 70 15.58 67.08 8.86
C GLY A 70 16.70 66.27 8.21
N ASP A 71 16.70 64.95 8.36
CA ASP A 71 17.64 64.07 7.68
C ASP A 71 17.23 63.93 6.20
N MET A 72 18.23 63.86 5.31
CA MET A 72 18.00 63.64 3.89
C MET A 72 18.17 62.16 3.55
N TRP A 73 17.11 61.53 3.08
CA TRP A 73 17.10 60.18 2.53
C TRP A 73 17.34 60.21 1.02
N ILE A 74 18.27 59.38 0.57
CA ILE A 74 18.76 59.40 -0.81
C ILE A 74 18.77 57.98 -1.36
N GLY A 75 17.94 57.76 -2.37
CA GLY A 75 17.84 56.50 -3.11
C GLY A 75 18.59 56.59 -4.43
N ALA A 76 19.60 55.73 -4.61
CA ALA A 76 20.31 55.58 -5.88
C ALA A 76 19.84 54.33 -6.64
N LEU A 77 19.73 54.42 -7.96
CA LEU A 77 19.43 53.29 -8.83
C LEU A 77 20.56 52.25 -8.74
N GLY A 78 20.26 51.06 -8.19
CA GLY A 78 21.22 49.96 -8.05
C GLY A 78 22.27 50.16 -6.96
N GLY A 79 22.17 51.26 -6.18
CA GLY A 79 23.07 51.57 -5.07
C GLY A 79 22.46 51.25 -3.70
N SER A 80 23.17 51.59 -2.63
CA SER A 80 22.63 51.52 -1.27
C SER A 80 21.71 52.71 -0.97
N LEU A 81 20.69 52.51 -0.14
CA LEU A 81 19.93 53.62 0.46
C LEU A 81 20.85 54.40 1.40
N CYS A 82 20.85 55.72 1.29
CA CYS A 82 21.63 56.59 2.16
C CYS A 82 20.74 57.50 3.00
N LYS A 83 21.20 57.77 4.23
CA LYS A 83 20.71 58.85 5.06
C LYS A 83 21.84 59.84 5.30
N PHE A 84 21.59 61.13 5.09
CA PHE A 84 22.51 62.21 5.33
C PHE A 84 22.02 63.06 6.50
N ASP A 85 22.81 63.12 7.56
CA ASP A 85 22.50 63.79 8.83
C ASP A 85 22.92 65.28 8.87
N GLY A 86 23.38 65.81 7.73
CA GLY A 86 23.97 67.15 7.63
C GLY A 86 25.50 67.14 7.57
N PHE A 87 26.15 66.07 8.02
CA PHE A 87 27.61 65.94 8.07
C PHE A 87 28.11 64.75 7.24
N SER A 88 27.47 63.59 7.36
CA SER A 88 27.95 62.33 6.79
C SER A 88 26.83 61.48 6.19
N PHE A 89 27.19 60.57 5.27
CA PHE A 89 26.26 59.58 4.72
C PHE A 89 26.35 58.27 5.48
N LYS A 90 25.22 57.84 6.05
CA LYS A 90 25.04 56.48 6.55
C LYS A 90 24.39 55.62 5.46
N LYS A 91 25.04 54.52 5.07
CA LYS A 91 24.51 53.55 4.11
C LYS A 91 23.69 52.49 4.83
N TYR A 92 22.58 52.10 4.21
CA TYR A 92 21.75 50.97 4.57
C TYR A 92 21.81 49.96 3.42
N ASP A 93 22.24 48.75 3.72
CA ASP A 93 22.39 47.65 2.78
C ASP A 93 21.69 46.39 3.30
N GLU A 94 22.00 45.24 2.71
CA GLU A 94 21.42 43.95 3.07
C GLU A 94 21.64 43.60 4.55
N SER A 95 22.80 43.97 5.13
CA SER A 95 23.07 43.73 6.56
C SER A 95 22.14 44.52 7.47
N ALA A 96 21.60 45.64 6.99
CA ALA A 96 20.64 46.45 7.71
C ALA A 96 19.18 45.98 7.54
N GLY A 97 18.93 44.97 6.70
CA GLY A 97 17.59 44.42 6.44
C GLY A 97 16.88 44.96 5.19
N ILE A 98 17.56 45.77 4.37
CA ILE A 98 17.06 46.19 3.05
C ILE A 98 17.84 45.48 1.94
N THR A 99 17.25 44.40 1.40
CA THR A 99 17.89 43.54 0.40
C THR A 99 17.82 44.11 -1.02
N HIS A 100 16.82 44.95 -1.32
CA HIS A 100 16.62 45.52 -2.65
C HIS A 100 17.19 46.93 -2.77
N LYS A 101 17.92 47.16 -3.88
CA LYS A 101 18.77 48.34 -4.10
C LYS A 101 18.14 49.44 -4.96
N PHE A 102 16.88 49.30 -5.35
CA PHE A 102 16.24 50.28 -6.24
C PHE A 102 15.01 50.90 -5.58
N ILE A 103 15.24 52.00 -4.89
CA ILE A 103 14.20 52.81 -4.23
C ILE A 103 13.56 53.76 -5.25
N LEU A 104 12.26 53.59 -5.49
CA LEU A 104 11.49 54.41 -6.43
C LEU A 104 10.75 55.56 -5.76
N SER A 105 10.39 55.41 -4.49
CA SER A 105 9.59 56.36 -3.75
C SER A 105 9.85 56.25 -2.26
N ILE A 106 9.74 57.37 -1.56
CA ILE A 106 9.99 57.49 -0.12
C ILE A 106 8.86 58.34 0.47
N SER A 107 8.30 57.92 1.59
CA SER A 107 7.31 58.71 2.34
C SER A 107 7.50 58.50 3.84
N GLU A 108 6.98 59.42 4.64
CA GLU A 108 7.04 59.34 6.09
C GLU A 108 5.63 59.41 6.66
N ASP A 109 5.32 58.53 7.61
CA ASP A 109 4.06 58.58 8.36
C ASP A 109 4.16 59.51 9.57
N LYS A 110 3.01 59.85 10.19
CA LYS A 110 3.00 60.75 11.37
C LYS A 110 3.60 60.13 12.63
N LYS A 111 3.92 58.83 12.61
CA LYS A 111 4.64 58.16 13.70
C LYS A 111 6.16 58.28 13.52
N GLY A 112 6.63 58.90 12.44
CA GLY A 112 8.04 59.07 12.11
C GLY A 112 8.69 57.83 11.48
N ASN A 113 7.88 56.85 11.04
CA ASN A 113 8.40 55.73 10.27
C ASN A 113 8.62 56.17 8.83
N ILE A 114 9.72 55.72 8.24
CA ILE A 114 10.05 55.98 6.84
C ILE A 114 9.68 54.76 6.01
N TRP A 115 8.92 55.00 4.96
CA TRP A 115 8.44 53.99 4.04
C TRP A 115 9.18 54.12 2.71
N PHE A 116 9.53 52.98 2.12
CA PHE A 116 10.28 52.91 0.87
C PHE A 116 9.59 51.97 -0.11
N GLY A 117 9.27 52.47 -1.30
CA GLY A 117 8.81 51.66 -2.41
C GLY A 117 9.99 51.18 -3.23
N CYS A 118 10.19 49.87 -3.31
CA CYS A 118 11.33 49.26 -3.98
C CYS A 118 10.91 48.57 -5.28
N TYR A 119 11.62 48.82 -6.39
CA TYR A 119 11.41 48.08 -7.62
C TYR A 119 11.80 46.60 -7.44
N GLY A 120 10.84 45.69 -7.59
CA GLY A 120 11.00 44.25 -7.40
C GLY A 120 11.21 43.80 -5.95
N GLY A 121 11.10 44.71 -4.97
CA GLY A 121 11.36 44.43 -3.55
C GLY A 121 10.18 44.66 -2.62
N GLY A 122 9.04 45.09 -3.14
CA GLY A 122 7.86 45.42 -2.35
C GLY A 122 8.04 46.72 -1.54
N LEU A 123 7.30 46.81 -0.44
CA LEU A 123 7.27 47.98 0.43
C LEU A 123 8.10 47.72 1.69
N TYR A 124 9.01 48.62 2.03
CA TYR A 124 9.76 48.58 3.29
C TYR A 124 9.28 49.66 4.24
N LYS A 125 9.22 49.32 5.53
CA LYS A 125 9.02 50.24 6.64
C LYS A 125 10.25 50.26 7.52
N PHE A 126 10.76 51.45 7.83
CA PHE A 126 11.84 51.65 8.79
C PHE A 126 11.29 52.41 10.00
N ASP A 127 11.35 51.78 11.17
CA ASP A 127 10.85 52.33 12.44
C ASP A 127 11.89 53.19 13.20
N GLY A 128 13.04 53.46 12.57
CA GLY A 128 14.20 54.11 13.19
C GLY A 128 15.28 53.13 13.66
N LYS A 129 14.96 51.84 13.80
CA LYS A 129 15.89 50.78 14.21
C LYS A 129 15.98 49.65 13.19
N THR A 130 14.84 49.15 12.71
CA THR A 130 14.74 47.95 11.89
C THR A 130 13.89 48.17 10.64
N PHE A 131 14.18 47.38 9.59
CA PHE A 131 13.39 47.34 8.37
C PHE A 131 12.41 46.16 8.41
N THR A 132 11.13 46.44 8.13
CA THR A 132 10.10 45.42 7.89
C THR A 132 9.72 45.43 6.42
N ASN A 133 9.75 44.27 5.77
CA ASN A 133 9.37 44.12 4.37
C ASN A 133 7.92 43.59 4.22
N TYR A 134 7.16 44.24 3.36
CA TYR A 134 5.83 43.81 2.92
C TYR A 134 5.90 43.44 1.43
N SER A 135 5.81 42.14 1.16
CA SER A 135 5.83 41.56 -0.19
C SER A 135 4.48 40.90 -0.53
N LEU A 136 4.42 40.18 -1.65
CA LEU A 136 3.29 39.31 -2.00
C LEU A 136 2.91 38.35 -0.86
N LYS A 137 3.89 37.89 -0.08
CA LYS A 137 3.66 36.99 1.07
C LYS A 137 2.89 37.65 2.22
N GLN A 138 2.97 38.97 2.34
CA GLN A 138 2.29 39.76 3.37
C GLN A 138 0.99 40.40 2.86
N GLY A 139 0.58 40.12 1.62
CA GLY A 139 -0.69 40.54 1.05
C GLY A 139 -0.64 41.78 0.15
N LEU A 140 0.55 42.36 -0.09
CA LEU A 140 0.72 43.38 -1.13
C LEU A 140 0.50 42.73 -2.51
N ASN A 141 -0.23 43.36 -3.42
CA ASN A 141 -0.56 42.78 -4.74
C ASN A 141 0.42 43.18 -5.86
N THR A 142 1.59 43.71 -5.49
CA THR A 142 2.68 44.12 -6.38
C THR A 142 4.06 43.88 -5.75
N GLU A 143 5.07 43.65 -6.57
CA GLU A 143 6.47 43.63 -6.14
C GLU A 143 7.17 44.98 -6.36
N SER A 144 6.53 45.92 -7.07
CA SER A 144 7.13 47.19 -7.45
C SER A 144 6.21 48.36 -7.11
N PRO A 145 6.23 48.87 -5.86
CA PRO A 145 5.58 50.12 -5.50
C PRO A 145 6.28 51.31 -6.20
N TYR A 146 5.62 51.89 -7.21
CA TYR A 146 6.19 52.99 -8.01
C TYR A 146 6.08 54.34 -7.32
N SER A 147 5.00 54.54 -6.57
CA SER A 147 4.74 55.76 -5.82
C SER A 147 4.10 55.40 -4.49
N ILE A 148 4.50 56.08 -3.41
CA ILE A 148 3.92 55.87 -2.09
C ILE A 148 3.67 57.21 -1.41
N ILE A 149 2.61 57.30 -0.61
CA ILE A 149 2.36 58.44 0.26
C ILE A 149 1.64 57.99 1.53
N ALA A 150 2.09 58.48 2.69
CA ALA A 150 1.37 58.32 3.94
C ALA A 150 0.25 59.36 4.05
N ASP A 151 -0.95 58.92 4.42
CA ASP A 151 -2.08 59.81 4.67
C ASP A 151 -2.14 60.32 6.12
N ASN A 152 -3.12 61.17 6.38
CA ASN A 152 -3.32 61.78 7.69
C ASN A 152 -3.67 60.79 8.81
N GLN A 153 -4.05 59.55 8.47
CA GLN A 153 -4.40 58.47 9.38
C GLN A 153 -3.30 57.41 9.48
N ASN A 154 -2.11 57.66 8.92
CA ASN A 154 -0.98 56.73 8.79
C ASN A 154 -1.24 55.51 7.89
N ASN A 155 -2.26 55.55 7.02
CA ASN A 155 -2.34 54.54 5.96
C ASN A 155 -1.33 54.89 4.87
N ILE A 156 -0.77 53.87 4.23
CA ILE A 156 0.16 54.05 3.12
C ILE A 156 -0.58 53.76 1.82
N TRP A 157 -0.68 54.78 0.98
CA TRP A 157 -1.23 54.68 -0.37
C TRP A 157 -0.10 54.37 -1.33
N ILE A 158 -0.32 53.38 -2.19
CA ILE A 158 0.70 52.74 -3.03
C ILE A 158 0.18 52.71 -4.46
N GLY A 159 0.83 53.42 -5.37
CA GLY A 159 0.56 53.33 -6.81
C GLY A 159 1.51 52.34 -7.48
N HIS A 160 0.95 51.46 -8.32
CA HIS A 160 1.71 50.45 -9.08
C HIS A 160 1.06 50.16 -10.44
N ASN A 161 1.54 49.14 -11.14
CA ASN A 161 1.14 48.77 -12.51
C ASN A 161 -0.27 48.19 -12.68
N ARG A 162 -1.03 48.00 -11.60
CA ARG A 162 -2.39 47.41 -11.63
C ARG A 162 -3.44 48.27 -10.96
N GLY A 163 -3.07 49.47 -10.48
CA GLY A 163 -3.94 50.34 -9.73
C GLY A 163 -3.27 50.91 -8.48
N ILE A 164 -4.10 51.15 -7.49
CA ILE A 164 -3.71 51.70 -6.20
C ILE A 164 -4.00 50.67 -5.11
N GLU A 165 -3.11 50.57 -4.13
CA GLU A 165 -3.32 49.82 -2.89
C GLU A 165 -3.22 50.73 -1.67
N LYS A 166 -4.03 50.44 -0.65
CA LYS A 166 -3.99 51.08 0.68
C LYS A 166 -3.53 50.06 1.70
N PHE A 167 -2.38 50.26 2.32
CA PHE A 167 -2.01 49.56 3.55
C PHE A 167 -2.61 50.30 4.74
N SER A 168 -3.55 49.66 5.46
CA SER A 168 -4.12 50.26 6.66
C SER A 168 -3.31 49.89 7.89
N ASP A 169 -2.74 50.89 8.55
CA ASP A 169 -2.01 50.72 9.81
C ASP A 169 -2.93 50.24 10.96
N LYS A 170 -4.24 50.52 10.89
CA LYS A 170 -5.20 50.04 11.91
C LYS A 170 -5.48 48.54 11.79
N THR A 171 -5.76 48.06 10.58
CA THR A 171 -6.14 46.65 10.36
C THR A 171 -4.96 45.76 9.98
N GLN A 172 -3.79 46.36 9.69
CA GLN A 172 -2.62 45.67 9.14
C GLN A 172 -2.97 44.86 7.87
N LYS A 173 -3.87 45.39 7.02
CA LYS A 173 -4.33 44.74 5.78
C LYS A 173 -4.12 45.67 4.58
N PHE A 174 -3.96 45.07 3.41
CA PHE A 174 -3.95 45.74 2.11
C PHE A 174 -5.36 45.76 1.49
N TYR A 175 -5.73 46.90 0.91
CA TYR A 175 -6.98 47.08 0.17
C TYR A 175 -6.62 47.54 -1.25
N THR A 176 -7.03 46.77 -2.26
CA THR A 176 -6.73 47.05 -3.68
C THR A 176 -7.88 47.78 -4.36
N TYR A 177 -7.55 48.85 -5.07
CA TYR A 177 -8.41 49.63 -5.95
C TYR A 177 -7.90 49.53 -7.39
N GLY A 178 -8.45 48.56 -8.11
CA GLY A 178 -8.19 48.33 -9.53
C GLY A 178 -9.39 48.73 -10.38
N ARG A 179 -9.47 48.16 -11.58
CA ARG A 179 -10.53 48.46 -12.55
C ARG A 179 -11.93 48.21 -12.00
N SER A 180 -12.13 47.16 -11.20
CA SER A 180 -13.42 46.83 -10.55
C SER A 180 -13.84 47.84 -9.48
N GLU A 181 -12.91 48.63 -8.96
CA GLU A 181 -13.17 49.75 -8.02
C GLU A 181 -13.27 51.10 -8.76
N GLY A 182 -13.26 51.09 -10.09
CA GLY A 182 -13.35 52.29 -10.92
C GLY A 182 -12.01 52.93 -11.26
N PHE A 183 -10.87 52.34 -10.90
CA PHE A 183 -9.56 52.85 -11.31
C PHE A 183 -9.33 52.64 -12.82
N GLN A 184 -9.46 53.72 -13.60
CA GLN A 184 -9.28 53.70 -15.07
C GLN A 184 -7.84 54.03 -15.52
N GLY A 185 -6.92 54.31 -14.60
CA GLY A 185 -5.58 54.77 -14.93
C GLY A 185 -4.63 53.71 -15.48
N VAL A 186 -5.03 52.43 -15.43
CA VAL A 186 -4.24 51.23 -15.81
C VAL A 186 -2.97 51.05 -14.97
N GLU A 187 -1.98 51.92 -15.16
CA GLU A 187 -0.66 51.88 -14.52
C GLU A 187 -0.29 53.26 -13.94
N CYS A 188 0.18 53.27 -12.69
CA CYS A 188 0.64 54.48 -12.03
C CYS A 188 2.06 54.85 -12.48
N ASN A 189 2.34 56.16 -12.61
CA ASN A 189 3.70 56.63 -12.88
C ASN A 189 4.54 56.69 -11.60
N PRO A 190 5.87 56.45 -11.67
CA PRO A 190 6.76 56.61 -10.51
C PRO A 190 6.72 58.01 -9.90
N ASN A 191 6.70 58.11 -8.57
CA ASN A 191 6.49 59.33 -7.78
C ASN A 191 5.22 60.14 -8.04
N ALA A 192 4.33 59.71 -8.92
CA ALA A 192 3.22 60.55 -9.33
C ALA A 192 2.07 60.41 -8.34
N ILE A 193 2.29 60.72 -7.07
CA ILE A 193 1.26 60.65 -6.02
C ILE A 193 1.33 61.88 -5.12
N ALA A 194 0.17 62.44 -4.78
CA ALA A 194 0.05 63.59 -3.90
C ALA A 194 -1.25 63.54 -3.09
N ILE A 195 -1.26 64.20 -1.94
CA ILE A 195 -2.48 64.41 -1.14
C ILE A 195 -2.82 65.90 -1.20
N ASP A 196 -4.06 66.22 -1.58
CA ASP A 196 -4.53 67.62 -1.58
C ASP A 196 -4.97 68.08 -0.17
N ARG A 197 -5.33 69.36 -0.05
CA ARG A 197 -5.73 69.96 1.24
C ARG A 197 -6.99 69.33 1.85
N ASN A 198 -7.82 68.69 1.03
CA ASN A 198 -9.03 68.01 1.48
C ASN A 198 -8.75 66.53 1.85
N GLY A 199 -7.51 66.08 1.74
CA GLY A 199 -7.12 64.70 2.00
C GLY A 199 -7.40 63.75 0.83
N CYS A 200 -7.75 64.25 -0.36
CA CYS A 200 -7.91 63.40 -1.54
C CYS A 200 -6.54 63.00 -2.09
N ILE A 201 -6.44 61.74 -2.50
CA ILE A 201 -5.24 61.17 -3.10
C ILE A 201 -5.31 61.40 -4.61
N TRP A 202 -4.29 62.04 -5.16
CA TRP A 202 -4.10 62.23 -6.59
C TRP A 202 -2.99 61.31 -7.07
N VAL A 203 -3.27 60.52 -8.09
CA VAL A 203 -2.31 59.59 -8.69
C VAL A 203 -2.18 59.89 -10.18
N GLY A 204 -0.97 60.19 -10.63
CA GLY A 204 -0.63 60.29 -12.04
C GLY A 204 -0.40 58.88 -12.61
N THR A 205 -0.95 58.67 -13.78
CA THR A 205 -1.05 57.38 -14.46
C THR A 205 -0.68 57.56 -15.92
N ILE A 206 -0.44 56.47 -16.64
CA ILE A 206 -0.14 56.52 -18.08
C ILE A 206 -1.31 57.10 -18.91
N MET A 207 -2.54 57.11 -18.37
CA MET A 207 -3.73 57.66 -19.03
C MET A 207 -4.13 59.06 -18.56
N GLY A 208 -3.38 59.66 -17.62
CA GLY A 208 -3.73 60.96 -17.02
C GLY A 208 -3.69 60.91 -15.50
N ALA A 209 -4.52 61.71 -14.83
CA ALA A 209 -4.59 61.75 -13.37
C ALA A 209 -5.89 61.14 -12.84
N VAL A 210 -5.78 60.33 -11.79
CA VAL A 210 -6.91 59.76 -11.04
C VAL A 210 -6.97 60.44 -9.67
N LYS A 211 -8.15 60.90 -9.29
CA LYS A 211 -8.44 61.42 -7.96
C LYS A 211 -9.23 60.37 -7.18
N PHE A 212 -8.80 60.07 -5.97
CA PHE A 212 -9.51 59.22 -5.03
C PHE A 212 -9.81 60.01 -3.75
N ASN A 213 -11.04 59.92 -3.25
CA ASN A 213 -11.45 60.56 -2.00
C ASN A 213 -11.61 59.51 -0.88
N PRO A 214 -10.64 59.38 0.06
CA PRO A 214 -10.75 58.43 1.16
C PRO A 214 -11.96 58.63 2.07
N ALA A 215 -12.55 59.84 2.11
CA ALA A 215 -13.74 60.09 2.92
C ALA A 215 -15.03 59.50 2.31
N GLU A 216 -15.03 59.19 1.02
CA GLU A 216 -16.15 58.58 0.31
C GLU A 216 -16.06 57.05 0.24
N ASP A 217 -14.91 56.49 0.62
CA ASP A 217 -14.66 55.05 0.74
C ASP A 217 -15.44 54.48 1.94
N LYS A 218 -16.64 53.94 1.68
CA LYS A 218 -17.52 53.37 2.69
C LYS A 218 -17.56 51.84 2.55
N PRO A 219 -17.38 51.09 3.66
CA PRO A 219 -17.47 49.64 3.60
C PRO A 219 -18.90 49.21 3.25
N ASN A 220 -19.00 48.21 2.40
CA ASN A 220 -20.26 47.56 2.07
C ASN A 220 -20.62 46.56 3.17
N ASN A 221 -21.48 46.98 4.09
CA ASN A 221 -21.98 46.13 5.18
C ASN A 221 -23.16 45.23 4.75
N VAL A 222 -23.54 45.23 3.48
CA VAL A 222 -24.66 44.41 2.97
C VAL A 222 -24.11 43.08 2.50
N ALA A 223 -24.53 42.01 3.19
CA ALA A 223 -24.22 40.65 2.80
C ALA A 223 -24.82 40.34 1.41
N PRO A 224 -24.10 39.61 0.53
CA PRO A 224 -24.66 39.21 -0.75
C PRO A 224 -25.88 38.29 -0.58
N ILE A 225 -26.77 38.30 -1.57
CA ILE A 225 -27.85 37.31 -1.65
C ILE A 225 -27.30 36.08 -2.36
N THR A 226 -27.14 34.96 -1.64
CA THR A 226 -26.68 33.69 -2.21
C THR A 226 -27.86 32.84 -2.66
N GLN A 227 -27.76 32.21 -3.84
CA GLN A 227 -28.75 31.27 -4.34
C GLN A 227 -28.07 30.12 -5.10
N VAL A 228 -28.65 28.93 -5.01
CA VAL A 228 -28.31 27.81 -5.91
C VAL A 228 -29.14 27.98 -7.18
N LEU A 229 -28.47 28.05 -8.33
CA LEU A 229 -29.10 28.28 -9.63
C LEU A 229 -29.52 27.00 -10.33
N GLY A 230 -28.79 25.90 -10.09
CA GLY A 230 -28.97 24.68 -10.84
C GLY A 230 -28.05 23.57 -10.38
N ILE A 231 -28.37 22.35 -10.81
CA ILE A 231 -27.55 21.18 -10.59
C ILE A 231 -27.33 20.52 -11.94
N LYS A 232 -26.08 20.21 -12.28
CA LYS A 232 -25.77 19.32 -13.40
C LYS A 232 -25.61 17.90 -12.88
N VAL A 233 -26.17 16.95 -13.61
CA VAL A 233 -25.97 15.52 -13.40
C VAL A 233 -25.15 15.00 -14.57
N HIS A 234 -23.99 14.40 -14.32
CA HIS A 234 -23.04 13.98 -15.37
C HIS A 234 -22.73 15.10 -16.38
N LEU A 235 -22.52 16.32 -15.88
CA LEU A 235 -22.26 17.53 -16.68
C LEU A 235 -23.43 18.03 -17.54
N HIS A 236 -24.59 17.37 -17.51
CA HIS A 236 -25.79 17.82 -18.20
C HIS A 236 -26.66 18.66 -17.26
N ASP A 237 -27.11 19.83 -17.72
CA ASP A 237 -27.98 20.71 -16.93
C ASP A 237 -29.35 20.06 -16.67
N THR A 238 -29.87 20.21 -15.45
CA THR A 238 -31.22 19.78 -15.06
C THR A 238 -32.18 20.98 -14.95
N ILE A 239 -33.49 20.71 -15.01
CA ILE A 239 -34.52 21.73 -14.72
C ILE A 239 -34.48 22.02 -13.21
N PHE A 240 -34.31 23.30 -12.83
CA PHE A 240 -34.22 23.70 -11.43
C PHE A 240 -35.55 24.28 -10.90
N PRO A 241 -36.00 23.97 -9.67
CA PRO A 241 -35.35 23.11 -8.67
C PRO A 241 -35.28 21.66 -9.16
N ALA A 242 -34.08 21.08 -9.09
CA ALA A 242 -33.87 19.71 -9.52
C ALA A 242 -34.61 18.75 -8.57
N GLU A 243 -34.78 17.50 -9.01
CA GLU A 243 -35.31 16.47 -8.13
C GLU A 243 -34.44 16.35 -6.87
N ARG A 244 -35.09 16.20 -5.71
CA ARG A 244 -34.40 15.98 -4.43
C ARG A 244 -33.94 14.53 -4.25
N GLU A 245 -34.24 13.66 -5.21
CA GLU A 245 -33.89 12.25 -5.20
C GLU A 245 -33.19 11.88 -6.51
N PHE A 246 -31.90 11.59 -6.44
CA PHE A 246 -31.11 11.16 -7.59
C PHE A 246 -31.03 9.63 -7.64
N ALA A 247 -31.04 9.05 -8.83
CA ALA A 247 -30.79 7.62 -9.00
C ALA A 247 -29.35 7.27 -8.59
N TYR A 248 -29.09 5.99 -8.29
CA TYR A 248 -27.73 5.54 -7.93
C TYR A 248 -26.67 5.92 -8.96
N ASN A 249 -27.02 5.88 -10.24
CA ASN A 249 -26.11 6.22 -11.33
C ASN A 249 -25.94 7.74 -11.47
N ASP A 250 -26.83 8.57 -10.93
CA ASP A 250 -26.81 10.04 -11.01
C ASP A 250 -25.98 10.64 -9.86
N ASN A 251 -24.77 10.12 -9.68
CA ASN A 251 -23.91 10.39 -8.52
C ASN A 251 -22.77 11.40 -8.81
N ASN A 252 -22.74 11.98 -10.01
CA ASN A 252 -21.82 13.06 -10.37
C ASN A 252 -22.61 14.36 -10.45
N LEU A 253 -22.50 15.18 -9.41
CA LEU A 253 -23.32 16.36 -9.20
C LEU A 253 -22.45 17.62 -9.26
N THR A 254 -22.86 18.60 -10.06
CA THR A 254 -22.26 19.94 -10.05
C THR A 254 -23.29 20.97 -9.63
N PHE A 255 -23.08 21.61 -8.49
CA PHE A 255 -23.95 22.68 -8.00
C PHE A 255 -23.49 24.01 -8.59
N LYS A 256 -24.38 24.67 -9.33
CA LYS A 256 -24.21 26.05 -9.77
C LYS A 256 -24.85 26.97 -8.76
N PHE A 257 -24.14 28.00 -8.33
CA PHE A 257 -24.65 28.99 -7.40
C PHE A 257 -24.23 30.40 -7.81
N VAL A 258 -24.88 31.40 -7.23
CA VAL A 258 -24.54 32.81 -7.44
C VAL A 258 -24.71 33.57 -6.14
N GLY A 259 -23.79 34.49 -5.89
CA GLY A 259 -23.89 35.51 -4.89
C GLY A 259 -24.18 36.82 -5.61
N ILE A 260 -25.19 37.55 -5.17
CA ILE A 260 -25.57 38.82 -5.77
C ILE A 260 -25.16 39.93 -4.82
N SER A 261 -24.16 40.72 -5.23
CA SER A 261 -23.74 41.96 -4.60
C SER A 261 -23.57 43.03 -5.69
N LEU A 262 -24.41 44.06 -5.66
CA LEU A 262 -24.43 45.09 -6.71
C LEU A 262 -23.26 46.07 -6.63
N ALA A 263 -22.63 46.21 -5.46
CA ALA A 263 -21.52 47.14 -5.27
C ALA A 263 -20.26 46.72 -6.05
N ASN A 264 -19.93 45.42 -6.02
CA ASN A 264 -18.77 44.88 -6.72
C ASN A 264 -18.97 43.36 -7.01
N PRO A 265 -19.66 43.01 -8.11
CA PRO A 265 -19.98 41.62 -8.44
C PRO A 265 -18.74 40.75 -8.69
N GLU A 266 -17.64 41.32 -9.19
CA GLU A 266 -16.43 40.56 -9.57
C GLU A 266 -15.58 40.12 -8.36
N LYS A 267 -15.78 40.73 -7.19
CA LYS A 267 -15.04 40.42 -5.96
C LYS A 267 -15.76 39.46 -5.01
N ILE A 268 -16.88 38.89 -5.43
CA ILE A 268 -17.61 37.91 -4.62
C ILE A 268 -16.75 36.65 -4.47
N LYS A 269 -16.69 36.14 -3.23
CA LYS A 269 -16.09 34.83 -2.92
C LYS A 269 -17.14 33.90 -2.34
N TYR A 270 -16.95 32.61 -2.55
CA TYR A 270 -17.85 31.55 -2.14
C TYR A 270 -17.16 30.58 -1.20
N GLU A 271 -17.91 30.14 -0.19
CA GLU A 271 -17.58 28.96 0.60
C GLU A 271 -18.74 28.00 0.51
N TYR A 272 -18.44 26.71 0.40
CA TYR A 272 -19.46 25.68 0.32
C TYR A 272 -19.01 24.41 1.04
N THR A 273 -19.98 23.55 1.36
CA THR A 273 -19.76 22.24 1.96
C THR A 273 -20.92 21.31 1.62
N LEU A 274 -20.64 20.01 1.51
CA LEU A 274 -21.62 18.96 1.35
C LEU A 274 -21.63 18.09 2.61
N GLU A 275 -22.59 18.30 3.50
CA GLU A 275 -22.71 17.51 4.73
C GLU A 275 -23.02 16.05 4.39
N GLY A 276 -22.28 15.13 5.00
CA GLY A 276 -22.27 13.72 4.65
C GLY A 276 -21.17 13.32 3.66
N PHE A 277 -20.45 14.29 3.08
CA PHE A 277 -19.31 14.08 2.18
C PHE A 277 -18.05 14.82 2.65
N ASP A 278 -18.16 16.13 2.89
CA ASP A 278 -17.05 16.98 3.32
C ASP A 278 -16.84 16.96 4.85
N LYS A 279 -15.60 17.19 5.30
CA LYS A 279 -15.27 17.33 6.74
C LYS A 279 -15.54 18.73 7.30
N GLY A 280 -15.74 19.72 6.44
CA GLY A 280 -15.91 21.13 6.81
C GLY A 280 -16.13 22.02 5.59
N TRP A 281 -16.04 23.33 5.78
CA TRP A 281 -16.17 24.31 4.70
C TRP A 281 -14.94 24.31 3.79
N ILE A 282 -15.18 24.27 2.49
CA ILE A 282 -14.14 24.49 1.48
C ILE A 282 -13.84 26.00 1.43
N PRO A 283 -12.57 26.42 1.51
CA PRO A 283 -12.19 27.82 1.69
C PRO A 283 -12.51 28.72 0.48
N GLY A 284 -12.66 30.02 0.77
CA GLY A 284 -13.11 31.07 -0.15
C GLY A 284 -12.54 31.00 -1.58
N THR A 285 -13.39 30.61 -2.54
CA THR A 285 -13.10 30.53 -3.97
C THR A 285 -13.86 31.59 -4.77
N LYS A 286 -13.37 31.96 -5.96
CA LYS A 286 -14.13 32.76 -6.93
C LYS A 286 -15.02 31.92 -7.83
N MET A 287 -14.86 30.60 -7.81
CA MET A 287 -15.66 29.68 -8.63
C MET A 287 -17.08 29.62 -8.11
N ASN A 288 -18.04 29.68 -9.02
CA ASN A 288 -19.47 29.64 -8.74
C ASN A 288 -20.09 28.25 -9.03
N GLU A 289 -19.24 27.23 -9.15
CA GLU A 289 -19.62 25.84 -9.31
C GLU A 289 -18.88 24.99 -8.27
N ALA A 290 -19.57 24.00 -7.68
CA ALA A 290 -18.99 22.97 -6.82
C ALA A 290 -19.24 21.60 -7.43
N VAL A 291 -18.17 20.82 -7.65
CA VAL A 291 -18.23 19.52 -8.31
C VAL A 291 -18.00 18.41 -7.29
N TYR A 292 -18.95 17.47 -7.22
CA TYR A 292 -18.85 16.24 -6.43
C TYR A 292 -19.02 15.03 -7.34
N THR A 293 -18.09 14.09 -7.25
CA THR A 293 -18.09 12.86 -8.07
C THR A 293 -18.28 11.63 -7.19
N ASN A 294 -18.94 10.60 -7.74
CA ASN A 294 -19.20 9.33 -7.07
C ASN A 294 -19.82 9.47 -5.67
N VAL A 295 -20.81 10.36 -5.51
CA VAL A 295 -21.54 10.52 -4.25
C VAL A 295 -22.26 9.21 -3.90
N ALA A 296 -21.97 8.65 -2.72
CA ALA A 296 -22.55 7.38 -2.30
C ALA A 296 -24.07 7.49 -2.05
N PRO A 297 -24.81 6.37 -2.00
CA PRO A 297 -26.21 6.38 -1.55
C PRO A 297 -26.34 6.95 -0.13
N GLY A 298 -27.22 7.92 0.05
CA GLY A 298 -27.36 8.61 1.34
C GLY A 298 -28.14 9.91 1.23
N LYS A 299 -28.35 10.55 2.38
CA LYS A 299 -28.94 11.90 2.50
C LYS A 299 -27.83 12.92 2.66
N TYR A 300 -27.92 14.01 1.90
CA TYR A 300 -26.90 15.05 1.86
C TYR A 300 -27.51 16.43 1.94
N ILE A 301 -26.74 17.37 2.49
CA ILE A 301 -27.12 18.78 2.60
C ILE A 301 -26.00 19.62 2.00
N PHE A 302 -26.23 20.18 0.82
CA PHE A 302 -25.32 21.14 0.20
C PHE A 302 -25.57 22.52 0.81
N LYS A 303 -24.52 23.15 1.34
CA LYS A 303 -24.57 24.51 1.91
C LYS A 303 -23.59 25.39 1.15
N VAL A 304 -24.04 26.57 0.76
CA VAL A 304 -23.20 27.59 0.12
C VAL A 304 -23.49 28.97 0.70
N ARG A 305 -22.45 29.74 0.96
CA ARG A 305 -22.52 31.16 1.34
C ARG A 305 -21.54 31.95 0.48
N SER A 306 -21.79 33.25 0.36
CA SER A 306 -20.90 34.15 -0.36
C SER A 306 -20.59 35.39 0.47
N CYS A 307 -19.40 35.96 0.29
CA CYS A 307 -19.06 37.28 0.85
C CYS A 307 -18.84 38.32 -0.24
N ASN A 308 -19.09 39.58 0.14
CA ASN A 308 -18.83 40.72 -0.72
C ASN A 308 -17.34 41.13 -0.68
N ASN A 309 -17.00 42.22 -1.36
CA ASN A 309 -15.65 42.78 -1.42
C ASN A 309 -15.07 43.21 -0.05
N ASP A 310 -15.92 43.41 0.96
CA ASP A 310 -15.56 43.82 2.32
C ASP A 310 -15.68 42.67 3.34
N GLU A 311 -15.67 41.42 2.85
CA GLU A 311 -15.67 40.19 3.67
C GLU A 311 -16.93 39.99 4.53
N VAL A 312 -18.05 40.62 4.18
CA VAL A 312 -19.35 40.40 4.83
C VAL A 312 -20.04 39.18 4.24
N TRP A 313 -20.19 38.13 5.05
CA TRP A 313 -20.74 36.84 4.66
C TRP A 313 -22.26 36.80 4.72
N SER A 314 -22.87 36.13 3.74
CA SER A 314 -24.29 35.79 3.75
C SER A 314 -24.63 34.63 4.68
N THR A 315 -25.91 34.51 5.03
CA THR A 315 -26.44 33.30 5.62
C THR A 315 -26.39 32.15 4.61
N PRO A 316 -25.91 30.94 4.98
CA PRO A 316 -25.84 29.82 4.07
C PRO A 316 -27.17 29.48 3.41
N THR A 317 -27.16 29.35 2.10
CA THR A 317 -28.24 28.74 1.32
C THR A 317 -28.07 27.23 1.34
N VAL A 318 -29.17 26.51 1.54
CA VAL A 318 -29.17 25.07 1.74
C VAL A 318 -29.96 24.38 0.64
N TYR A 319 -29.44 23.27 0.13
CA TYR A 319 -30.12 22.35 -0.77
C TYR A 319 -29.98 20.91 -0.27
N GLU A 320 -31.10 20.30 0.10
CA GLU A 320 -31.17 18.93 0.61
C GLU A 320 -31.54 17.95 -0.50
N PHE A 321 -30.80 16.84 -0.60
CA PHE A 321 -31.08 15.77 -1.56
C PHE A 321 -30.69 14.39 -1.05
N THR A 322 -31.16 13.37 -1.74
CA THR A 322 -30.88 11.96 -1.44
C THR A 322 -30.40 11.25 -2.70
N VAL A 323 -29.33 10.45 -2.61
CA VAL A 323 -28.92 9.52 -3.66
C VAL A 323 -29.49 8.14 -3.32
N LYS A 324 -30.34 7.58 -4.18
CA LYS A 324 -30.98 6.28 -3.93
C LYS A 324 -29.95 5.14 -4.00
N PRO A 325 -30.08 4.10 -3.17
CA PRO A 325 -29.28 2.90 -3.33
C PRO A 325 -29.63 2.19 -4.65
N PRO A 326 -28.69 1.44 -5.24
CA PRO A 326 -28.97 0.65 -6.43
C PRO A 326 -30.00 -0.44 -6.13
N PHE A 327 -30.71 -0.91 -7.17
CA PHE A 327 -31.76 -1.91 -7.02
C PHE A 327 -31.31 -3.16 -6.24
N TRP A 328 -30.08 -3.63 -6.45
CA TRP A 328 -29.53 -4.82 -5.77
C TRP A 328 -29.23 -4.63 -4.27
N GLN A 329 -29.31 -3.40 -3.75
CA GLN A 329 -29.21 -3.09 -2.31
C GLN A 329 -30.59 -2.79 -1.70
N THR A 330 -31.69 -2.99 -2.44
CA THR A 330 -33.05 -2.79 -1.93
C THR A 330 -33.61 -4.07 -1.29
N ALA A 331 -34.49 -3.90 -0.29
CA ALA A 331 -35.17 -5.03 0.36
C ALA A 331 -35.99 -5.87 -0.64
N ILE A 332 -36.61 -5.23 -1.64
CA ILE A 332 -37.40 -5.90 -2.67
C ILE A 332 -36.52 -6.83 -3.51
N PHE A 333 -35.30 -6.42 -3.87
CA PHE A 333 -34.38 -7.29 -4.60
C PHE A 333 -34.02 -8.54 -3.78
N TYR A 334 -33.73 -8.38 -2.49
CA TYR A 334 -33.49 -9.53 -1.61
C TYR A 334 -34.70 -10.46 -1.52
N VAL A 335 -35.92 -9.91 -1.49
CA VAL A 335 -37.16 -10.70 -1.54
C VAL A 335 -37.31 -11.44 -2.88
N ILE A 336 -37.04 -10.79 -4.01
CA ILE A 336 -37.09 -11.42 -5.34
C ILE A 336 -36.05 -12.54 -5.46
N VAL A 337 -34.82 -12.32 -4.98
CA VAL A 337 -33.78 -13.36 -4.93
C VAL A 337 -34.26 -14.53 -4.07
N GLY A 338 -34.87 -14.26 -2.91
CA GLY A 338 -35.47 -15.29 -2.07
C GLY A 338 -36.56 -16.09 -2.79
N ILE A 339 -37.49 -15.42 -3.45
CA ILE A 339 -38.55 -16.07 -4.24
C ILE A 339 -37.97 -16.87 -5.41
N PHE A 340 -36.97 -16.34 -6.12
CA PHE A 340 -36.30 -17.02 -7.22
C PHE A 340 -35.60 -18.30 -6.74
N VAL A 341 -34.94 -18.27 -5.58
CA VAL A 341 -34.34 -19.46 -4.97
C VAL A 341 -35.40 -20.50 -4.64
N VAL A 342 -36.52 -20.11 -4.02
CA VAL A 342 -37.64 -21.03 -3.73
C VAL A 342 -38.25 -21.59 -5.03
N PHE A 343 -38.42 -20.76 -6.05
CA PHE A 343 -38.90 -21.18 -7.36
C PHE A 343 -37.91 -22.11 -8.06
N ALA A 344 -36.61 -21.85 -7.97
CA ALA A 344 -35.57 -22.72 -8.52
C ALA A 344 -35.55 -24.08 -7.82
N ILE A 345 -35.74 -24.12 -6.50
CA ILE A 345 -35.93 -25.36 -5.73
C ILE A 345 -37.19 -26.10 -6.20
N PHE A 346 -38.30 -25.38 -6.37
CA PHE A 346 -39.56 -25.96 -6.86
C PHE A 346 -39.46 -26.49 -8.30
N VAL A 347 -38.80 -25.75 -9.19
CA VAL A 347 -38.53 -26.16 -10.58
C VAL A 347 -37.59 -27.36 -10.59
N TYR A 348 -36.53 -27.35 -9.79
CA TYR A 348 -35.63 -28.48 -9.62
C TYR A 348 -36.40 -29.72 -9.16
N ASP A 349 -37.27 -29.59 -8.16
CA ASP A 349 -38.11 -30.69 -7.67
C ASP A 349 -39.10 -31.19 -8.74
N LYS A 350 -39.73 -30.28 -9.49
CA LYS A 350 -40.66 -30.60 -10.58
C LYS A 350 -39.96 -31.23 -11.79
N VAL A 351 -38.75 -30.78 -12.14
CA VAL A 351 -37.91 -31.35 -13.19
C VAL A 351 -37.39 -32.71 -12.76
N ARG A 352 -36.95 -32.87 -11.52
CA ARG A 352 -36.57 -34.17 -10.93
C ARG A 352 -37.74 -35.15 -11.00
N ASN A 353 -38.95 -34.74 -10.60
CA ASN A 353 -40.14 -35.58 -10.62
C ASN A 353 -40.62 -35.90 -12.05
N LYS A 354 -40.50 -34.97 -13.00
CA LYS A 354 -40.80 -35.21 -14.42
C LYS A 354 -39.78 -36.14 -15.08
N ASN A 355 -38.50 -36.01 -14.73
CA ASN A 355 -37.43 -36.90 -15.17
C ASN A 355 -37.59 -38.30 -14.57
N LEU A 356 -38.01 -38.42 -13.31
CA LEU A 356 -38.41 -39.69 -12.68
C LEU A 356 -39.58 -40.36 -13.41
N LYS A 357 -40.61 -39.59 -13.81
CA LYS A 357 -41.80 -40.13 -14.51
C LYS A 357 -41.51 -40.51 -15.97
N LYS A 358 -40.69 -39.73 -16.67
CA LYS A 358 -40.18 -40.09 -18.02
C LYS A 358 -39.27 -41.31 -17.95
N ALA A 359 -38.39 -41.41 -16.95
CA ALA A 359 -37.57 -42.59 -16.70
C ALA A 359 -38.46 -43.82 -16.47
N LYS A 360 -39.56 -43.70 -15.70
CA LYS A 360 -40.51 -44.81 -15.49
C LYS A 360 -41.22 -45.29 -16.77
N GLN A 361 -41.66 -44.37 -17.63
CA GLN A 361 -42.36 -44.71 -18.88
C GLN A 361 -41.44 -45.21 -20.00
N VAL A 362 -40.20 -44.71 -20.04
CA VAL A 362 -39.13 -45.25 -20.90
C VAL A 362 -38.73 -46.63 -20.38
N LEU A 363 -38.66 -46.83 -19.06
CA LEU A 363 -38.36 -48.12 -18.44
C LEU A 363 -39.42 -49.19 -18.74
N GLU A 364 -40.71 -48.88 -18.77
CA GLU A 364 -41.75 -49.88 -19.09
C GLU A 364 -41.70 -50.36 -20.56
N LYS A 365 -41.38 -49.48 -21.52
CA LYS A 365 -41.19 -49.85 -22.94
C LYS A 365 -39.83 -50.49 -23.23
N GLU A 366 -38.82 -50.10 -22.45
CA GLU A 366 -37.46 -50.64 -22.53
C GLU A 366 -37.36 -51.99 -21.80
N VAL A 367 -38.16 -52.27 -20.77
CA VAL A 367 -38.18 -53.55 -20.03
C VAL A 367 -38.62 -54.69 -20.93
N GLU A 368 -39.65 -54.52 -21.77
CA GLU A 368 -40.10 -55.57 -22.69
C GLU A 368 -39.05 -55.88 -23.78
N LYS A 369 -38.38 -54.84 -24.30
CA LYS A 369 -37.31 -54.96 -25.31
C LYS A 369 -35.97 -55.45 -24.72
N ARG A 370 -35.66 -55.05 -23.48
CA ARG A 370 -34.49 -55.50 -22.71
C ARG A 370 -34.69 -56.85 -22.05
N THR A 371 -35.88 -57.43 -21.91
CA THR A 371 -36.02 -58.82 -21.44
C THR A 371 -35.28 -59.81 -22.34
N ILE A 372 -35.14 -59.50 -23.63
CA ILE A 372 -34.43 -60.33 -24.62
C ILE A 372 -32.94 -59.94 -24.72
N GLU A 373 -32.60 -58.66 -24.50
CA GLU A 373 -31.22 -58.15 -24.59
C GLU A 373 -30.40 -58.30 -23.28
N LEU A 374 -31.04 -58.27 -22.10
CA LEU A 374 -30.40 -58.45 -20.78
C LEU A 374 -29.95 -59.88 -20.51
N ALA A 375 -30.54 -60.88 -21.18
CA ALA A 375 -30.07 -62.26 -21.10
C ALA A 375 -28.66 -62.41 -21.69
N ILE A 376 -28.32 -61.62 -22.71
CA ILE A 376 -27.05 -61.75 -23.46
C ILE A 376 -25.93 -60.90 -22.84
N LYS A 377 -26.24 -59.70 -22.29
CA LYS A 377 -25.20 -58.79 -21.74
C LYS A 377 -24.82 -59.02 -20.27
N ASN A 378 -25.66 -59.65 -19.45
CA ASN A 378 -25.30 -59.96 -18.06
C ASN A 378 -24.33 -61.15 -17.94
N GLU A 379 -24.26 -62.01 -18.96
CA GLU A 379 -23.29 -63.11 -19.02
C GLU A 379 -21.87 -62.56 -19.28
N GLU A 380 -21.71 -61.61 -20.20
CA GLU A 380 -20.42 -60.99 -20.55
C GLU A 380 -19.78 -60.14 -19.43
N LEU A 381 -20.58 -59.49 -18.58
CA LEU A 381 -20.10 -58.58 -17.54
C LEU A 381 -19.78 -59.29 -16.21
N ALA A 382 -20.43 -60.43 -15.95
CA ALA A 382 -20.08 -61.32 -14.85
C ALA A 382 -18.76 -62.09 -15.12
N GLU A 383 -18.48 -62.41 -16.39
CA GLU A 383 -17.25 -63.07 -16.81
C GLU A 383 -16.02 -62.16 -16.66
N LYS A 384 -16.09 -60.90 -17.11
CA LYS A 384 -14.95 -59.95 -17.01
C LYS A 384 -14.58 -59.56 -15.58
N ASN A 385 -15.53 -59.45 -14.65
CA ASN A 385 -15.22 -59.16 -13.24
C ASN A 385 -14.64 -60.38 -12.50
N LYS A 386 -14.99 -61.59 -12.94
CA LYS A 386 -14.40 -62.84 -12.44
C LYS A 386 -12.94 -62.96 -12.90
N ASP A 387 -12.65 -62.65 -14.17
CA ASP A 387 -11.29 -62.73 -14.73
C ASP A 387 -10.29 -61.75 -14.08
N ILE A 388 -10.71 -60.52 -13.77
CA ILE A 388 -9.88 -59.53 -13.07
C ILE A 388 -9.60 -59.99 -11.63
N THR A 389 -10.63 -60.48 -10.93
CA THR A 389 -10.50 -60.98 -9.55
C THR A 389 -9.62 -62.24 -9.47
N ASP A 390 -9.75 -63.15 -10.43
CA ASP A 390 -8.93 -64.37 -10.51
C ASP A 390 -7.45 -64.05 -10.85
N SER A 391 -7.20 -63.03 -11.67
CA SER A 391 -5.84 -62.55 -11.97
C SER A 391 -5.16 -61.91 -10.76
N ILE A 392 -5.88 -61.13 -9.96
CA ILE A 392 -5.33 -60.53 -8.72
C ILE A 392 -5.10 -61.61 -7.65
N ARG A 393 -5.99 -62.61 -7.54
CA ARG A 393 -5.76 -63.78 -6.66
C ARG A 393 -4.56 -64.62 -7.09
N TYR A 394 -4.28 -64.72 -8.39
CA TYR A 394 -3.07 -65.36 -8.90
C TYR A 394 -1.81 -64.57 -8.51
N ALA A 395 -1.81 -63.24 -8.67
CA ALA A 395 -0.73 -62.37 -8.21
C ALA A 395 -0.47 -62.52 -6.70
N LYS A 396 -1.54 -62.64 -5.89
CA LYS A 396 -1.43 -62.93 -4.46
C LYS A 396 -0.73 -64.25 -4.16
N ARG A 397 -1.06 -65.32 -4.88
CA ARG A 397 -0.39 -66.62 -4.68
C ARG A 397 1.10 -66.54 -4.99
N LEU A 398 1.50 -65.80 -6.02
CA LEU A 398 2.91 -65.58 -6.33
C LEU A 398 3.62 -64.77 -5.24
N GLN A 399 2.95 -63.74 -4.73
CA GLN A 399 3.46 -62.91 -3.65
C GLN A 399 3.63 -63.72 -2.35
N ASP A 400 2.59 -64.43 -1.91
CA ASP A 400 2.61 -65.27 -0.70
C ASP A 400 3.67 -66.39 -0.79
N ALA A 401 3.98 -66.88 -1.99
CA ALA A 401 5.03 -67.89 -2.19
C ALA A 401 6.45 -67.31 -2.16
N SER A 402 6.61 -66.03 -2.49
CA SER A 402 7.93 -65.37 -2.59
C SER A 402 8.32 -64.65 -1.30
N LEU A 403 7.33 -64.11 -0.59
CA LEU A 403 7.53 -63.37 0.65
C LEU A 403 7.54 -64.31 1.87
N PRO A 404 8.31 -64.00 2.92
CA PRO A 404 8.34 -64.84 4.10
C PRO A 404 7.03 -64.75 4.88
N ASN A 405 6.60 -65.88 5.45
CA ASN A 405 5.43 -65.95 6.32
C ASN A 405 5.75 -65.41 7.71
N THR A 406 4.76 -64.80 8.38
CA THR A 406 4.80 -64.36 9.78
C THR A 406 5.37 -65.40 10.76
N GLU A 407 5.20 -66.70 10.48
CA GLU A 407 5.80 -67.78 11.28
C GLU A 407 7.34 -67.80 11.22
N ALA A 408 7.94 -67.38 10.11
CA ALA A 408 9.39 -67.29 9.96
C ALA A 408 9.99 -66.24 10.92
N VAL A 409 9.32 -65.10 11.08
CA VAL A 409 9.71 -64.04 12.04
C VAL A 409 9.66 -64.58 13.47
N ARG A 410 8.57 -65.25 13.85
CA ARG A 410 8.42 -65.85 15.20
C ARG A 410 9.42 -66.96 15.49
N LYS A 411 9.82 -67.73 14.48
CA LYS A 411 10.84 -68.78 14.63
C LYS A 411 12.21 -68.19 14.95
N LEU A 412 12.54 -67.03 14.37
CA LEU A 412 13.79 -66.33 14.55
C LEU A 412 13.79 -65.42 15.79
N PHE A 413 12.63 -64.83 16.11
CA PHE A 413 12.37 -64.00 17.29
C PHE A 413 11.12 -64.52 18.02
N PRO A 414 11.27 -65.43 19.02
CA PRO A 414 10.13 -66.04 19.71
C PRO A 414 9.18 -65.04 20.39
N GLU A 415 9.74 -63.98 20.98
CA GLU A 415 8.99 -62.91 21.63
C GLU A 415 8.71 -61.75 20.64
N SER A 416 8.02 -62.05 19.54
CA SER A 416 7.70 -61.06 18.50
C SER A 416 6.26 -61.12 17.98
N PHE A 417 5.82 -60.03 17.36
CA PHE A 417 4.61 -59.99 16.56
C PHE A 417 4.84 -59.31 15.21
N VAL A 418 4.02 -59.69 14.24
CA VAL A 418 3.90 -59.02 12.94
C VAL A 418 2.45 -58.56 12.79
N PHE A 419 2.24 -57.25 12.73
CA PHE A 419 0.99 -56.61 12.35
C PHE A 419 1.10 -56.20 10.89
N PHE A 420 0.42 -56.94 10.02
CA PHE A 420 0.48 -56.76 8.57
C PHE A 420 -0.93 -56.65 8.02
N LYS A 421 -1.23 -55.56 7.32
CA LYS A 421 -2.56 -55.24 6.82
C LYS A 421 -2.47 -54.58 5.44
N PRO A 422 -2.53 -55.35 4.35
CA PRO A 422 -2.60 -54.82 3.00
C PRO A 422 -3.86 -53.97 2.78
N LYS A 423 -3.77 -52.94 1.96
CA LYS A 423 -4.90 -52.11 1.52
C LYS A 423 -5.79 -52.87 0.54
N ASP A 424 -5.18 -53.55 -0.44
CA ASP A 424 -5.84 -54.35 -1.47
C ASP A 424 -5.61 -55.86 -1.24
N ILE A 425 -5.97 -56.72 -2.21
CA ILE A 425 -5.76 -58.18 -2.11
C ILE A 425 -4.26 -58.53 -1.98
N VAL A 426 -3.37 -57.68 -2.50
CA VAL A 426 -1.90 -57.79 -2.52
C VAL A 426 -1.27 -56.47 -2.05
N SER A 427 -0.03 -56.52 -1.56
CA SER A 427 0.64 -55.42 -0.82
C SER A 427 1.94 -54.95 -1.46
N GLY A 428 2.26 -53.66 -1.44
CA GLY A 428 3.62 -53.16 -1.65
C GLY A 428 4.52 -53.44 -0.44
N ASP A 429 3.97 -53.30 0.76
CA ASP A 429 4.69 -53.58 1.99
C ASP A 429 4.98 -55.06 2.19
N PHE A 430 6.14 -55.36 2.75
CA PHE A 430 6.46 -56.68 3.25
C PHE A 430 7.49 -56.65 4.38
N TYR A 431 7.74 -57.81 4.96
CA TYR A 431 8.74 -58.02 5.98
C TYR A 431 9.71 -59.11 5.55
N TRP A 432 10.93 -59.08 6.11
CA TRP A 432 11.99 -60.01 5.77
C TRP A 432 12.81 -60.39 7.00
N CYS A 433 13.20 -61.65 7.15
CA CYS A 433 14.07 -62.10 8.23
C CYS A 433 15.00 -63.22 7.79
N GLU A 434 16.26 -63.15 8.21
CA GLU A 434 17.28 -64.18 7.95
C GLU A 434 18.21 -64.35 9.15
N LYS A 435 18.97 -65.46 9.18
CA LYS A 435 19.97 -65.68 10.23
C LYS A 435 21.30 -66.14 9.63
N ARG A 436 22.38 -65.44 9.97
CA ARG A 436 23.74 -65.76 9.51
C ARG A 436 24.74 -65.59 10.64
N ASN A 437 25.59 -66.59 10.84
CA ASN A 437 26.69 -66.56 11.83
C ASN A 437 26.26 -66.19 13.25
N GLY A 438 25.05 -66.59 13.66
CA GLY A 438 24.51 -66.30 15.00
C GLY A 438 23.81 -64.95 15.15
N ILE A 439 23.90 -64.08 14.13
CA ILE A 439 23.20 -62.79 14.06
C ILE A 439 21.87 -62.98 13.33
N THR A 440 20.78 -62.49 13.91
CA THR A 440 19.45 -62.54 13.33
C THR A 440 19.09 -61.19 12.71
N TYR A 441 18.66 -61.18 11.46
CA TYR A 441 18.31 -59.97 10.71
C TYR A 441 16.80 -59.88 10.53
N CYS A 442 16.26 -58.67 10.58
CA CYS A 442 14.86 -58.39 10.34
C CYS A 442 14.72 -57.05 9.63
N ALA A 443 13.85 -57.00 8.62
CA ALA A 443 13.52 -55.78 7.93
C ALA A 443 12.01 -55.62 7.71
N VAL A 444 11.59 -54.36 7.66
CA VAL A 444 10.29 -53.94 7.13
C VAL A 444 10.56 -53.06 5.93
N ILE A 445 9.88 -53.35 4.83
CA ILE A 445 10.08 -52.72 3.53
C ILE A 445 8.75 -52.17 3.06
N ASP A 446 8.77 -50.92 2.62
CA ASP A 446 7.70 -50.20 1.97
C ASP A 446 8.11 -49.98 0.50
N CYS A 447 7.34 -50.51 -0.43
CA CYS A 447 7.62 -50.38 -1.85
C CYS A 447 6.67 -49.35 -2.47
N THR A 448 7.17 -48.54 -3.40
CA THR A 448 6.33 -47.52 -4.07
C THR A 448 5.08 -48.13 -4.70
N GLY A 449 3.92 -47.61 -4.29
CA GLY A 449 2.60 -48.01 -4.79
C GLY A 449 1.98 -49.19 -4.05
N HIS A 450 0.66 -49.30 -4.12
CA HIS A 450 -0.13 -50.38 -3.50
C HIS A 450 -0.81 -51.26 -4.56
N GLY A 451 -1.41 -52.37 -4.13
CA GLY A 451 -2.09 -53.29 -5.04
C GLY A 451 -1.11 -54.01 -5.98
N VAL A 452 -1.56 -54.38 -7.19
CA VAL A 452 -0.79 -55.26 -8.10
C VAL A 452 0.59 -54.71 -8.48
N PRO A 453 0.78 -53.41 -8.80
CA PRO A 453 2.10 -52.86 -9.07
C PRO A 453 3.05 -52.92 -7.86
N GLY A 454 2.58 -52.53 -6.67
CA GLY A 454 3.35 -52.63 -5.43
C GLY A 454 3.74 -54.07 -5.11
N ALA A 455 2.82 -55.02 -5.31
CA ALA A 455 3.08 -56.43 -5.09
C ALA A 455 4.17 -56.99 -6.00
N PHE A 456 4.25 -56.57 -7.25
CA PHE A 456 5.34 -56.95 -8.14
C PHE A 456 6.70 -56.42 -7.64
N LEU A 457 6.72 -55.16 -7.19
CA LEU A 457 7.92 -54.53 -6.65
C LEU A 457 8.37 -55.23 -5.35
N SER A 458 7.45 -55.64 -4.48
CA SER A 458 7.75 -56.41 -3.25
C SER A 458 8.48 -57.74 -3.52
N ILE A 459 8.11 -58.45 -4.59
CA ILE A 459 8.77 -59.72 -4.99
C ILE A 459 10.18 -59.45 -5.48
N ILE A 460 10.36 -58.41 -6.30
CA ILE A 460 11.69 -57.97 -6.77
C ILE A 460 12.54 -57.58 -5.58
N ALA A 461 12.03 -56.70 -4.71
CA ALA A 461 12.69 -56.22 -3.51
C ALA A 461 13.21 -57.36 -2.63
N ASN A 462 12.36 -58.36 -2.37
CA ASN A 462 12.73 -59.54 -1.59
C ASN A 462 13.88 -60.33 -2.23
N ASN A 463 13.87 -60.51 -3.55
CA ASN A 463 14.97 -61.17 -4.26
C ASN A 463 16.27 -60.36 -4.21
N LEU A 464 16.19 -59.04 -4.39
CA LEU A 464 17.35 -58.15 -4.30
C LEU A 464 17.94 -58.13 -2.89
N LEU A 465 17.09 -58.17 -1.87
CA LEU A 465 17.52 -58.23 -0.47
C LEU A 465 18.20 -59.57 -0.15
N ASN A 466 17.65 -60.68 -0.63
CA ASN A 466 18.30 -62.00 -0.51
C ASN A 466 19.65 -62.05 -1.23
N GLU A 467 19.73 -61.49 -2.45
CA GLU A 467 20.99 -61.43 -3.20
C GLU A 467 22.04 -60.54 -2.50
N ALA A 468 21.63 -59.37 -2.03
CA ALA A 468 22.51 -58.45 -1.29
C ALA A 468 22.99 -59.09 0.00
N PHE A 469 22.10 -59.73 0.76
CA PHE A 469 22.44 -60.39 2.01
C PHE A 469 23.40 -61.56 1.79
N ALA A 470 23.20 -62.36 0.75
CA ALA A 470 24.08 -63.48 0.41
C ALA A 470 25.49 -63.04 0.02
N ASN A 471 25.61 -61.91 -0.70
CA ASN A 471 26.87 -61.46 -1.30
C ASN A 471 27.62 -60.38 -0.49
N GLU A 472 27.00 -59.80 0.55
CA GLU A 472 27.64 -58.84 1.44
C GLU A 472 28.21 -59.54 2.69
N SER A 473 29.52 -59.74 2.71
CA SER A 473 30.22 -60.55 3.73
C SER A 473 30.37 -59.85 5.08
N SER A 474 30.29 -58.53 5.13
CA SER A 474 30.45 -57.76 6.38
C SER A 474 29.32 -57.99 7.40
N GLY A 475 28.10 -58.26 6.92
CA GLY A 475 26.92 -58.38 7.79
C GLY A 475 26.44 -57.07 8.41
N GLU A 476 27.00 -55.93 8.03
CA GLU A 476 26.52 -54.63 8.51
C GLU A 476 25.24 -54.23 7.74
N PRO A 477 24.15 -53.87 8.43
CA PRO A 477 22.92 -53.40 7.79
C PRO A 477 23.14 -52.31 6.74
N ALA A 478 24.00 -51.33 7.01
CA ALA A 478 24.30 -50.24 6.08
C ALA A 478 24.89 -50.73 4.74
N LYS A 479 25.84 -51.67 4.78
CA LYS A 479 26.46 -52.22 3.55
C LYS A 479 25.48 -53.10 2.78
N ILE A 480 24.60 -53.81 3.49
CA ILE A 480 23.52 -54.56 2.87
C ILE A 480 22.59 -53.58 2.13
N LEU A 481 22.18 -52.48 2.75
CA LEU A 481 21.35 -51.46 2.09
C LEU A 481 22.07 -50.78 0.93
N ASP A 482 23.36 -50.46 1.03
CA ASP A 482 24.17 -49.95 -0.08
C ASP A 482 24.12 -50.92 -1.28
N ARG A 483 24.22 -52.22 -1.01
CA ARG A 483 24.19 -53.25 -2.04
C ARG A 483 22.79 -53.42 -2.64
N VAL A 484 21.73 -53.44 -1.82
CA VAL A 484 20.34 -53.46 -2.31
C VAL A 484 20.08 -52.23 -3.18
N ASN A 485 20.55 -51.04 -2.77
CA ASN A 485 20.40 -49.82 -3.54
C ASN A 485 21.09 -49.91 -4.91
N GLN A 486 22.31 -50.44 -4.98
CA GLN A 486 23.01 -50.67 -6.25
C GLN A 486 22.27 -51.66 -7.16
N LEU A 487 21.74 -52.75 -6.61
CA LEU A 487 21.02 -53.76 -7.37
C LEU A 487 19.67 -53.22 -7.86
N ALA A 488 18.91 -52.56 -6.98
CA ALA A 488 17.61 -51.95 -7.29
C ALA A 488 17.76 -50.88 -8.37
N SER A 489 18.76 -50.02 -8.25
CA SER A 489 19.02 -48.97 -9.24
C SER A 489 19.35 -49.53 -10.62
N LYS A 490 20.00 -50.70 -10.71
CA LYS A 490 20.24 -51.38 -12.00
C LYS A 490 18.99 -52.09 -12.53
N ALA A 491 18.22 -52.71 -11.65
CA ALA A 491 17.02 -53.46 -12.00
C ALA A 491 15.88 -52.53 -12.47
N LEU A 492 15.77 -51.34 -11.87
CA LEU A 492 14.67 -50.39 -12.09
C LEU A 492 15.01 -49.27 -13.09
N SER A 493 16.26 -49.14 -13.56
CA SER A 493 16.68 -48.11 -14.54
C SER A 493 16.58 -48.54 -16.01
N GLY A 494 15.92 -49.66 -16.31
CA GLY A 494 15.75 -50.18 -17.67
C GLY A 494 14.74 -49.39 -18.52
N THR A 495 15.25 -48.54 -19.42
CA THR A 495 14.74 -48.22 -20.78
C THR A 495 13.23 -48.17 -21.04
N ILE A 496 12.67 -46.95 -21.13
CA ILE A 496 11.84 -46.37 -22.22
C ILE A 496 11.77 -44.85 -21.95
N ASP A 497 12.26 -44.03 -22.89
CA ASP A 497 12.41 -42.56 -22.75
C ASP A 497 11.10 -41.76 -22.56
N GLU A 498 9.93 -42.41 -22.59
CA GLU A 498 8.63 -41.73 -22.42
C GLU A 498 8.03 -41.83 -21.00
N TYR A 499 8.54 -42.68 -20.11
CA TYR A 499 8.09 -42.74 -18.72
C TYR A 499 9.26 -43.04 -17.79
N LYS A 500 9.87 -41.99 -17.21
CA LYS A 500 10.78 -42.17 -16.06
C LYS A 500 9.96 -42.66 -14.86
N ILE A 501 9.88 -43.98 -14.69
CA ILE A 501 9.31 -44.60 -13.50
C ILE A 501 10.22 -44.27 -12.32
N ARG A 502 9.71 -43.49 -11.36
CA ARG A 502 10.40 -43.11 -10.11
C ARG A 502 9.95 -44.04 -8.99
N ASP A 503 10.15 -45.33 -9.17
CA ASP A 503 9.82 -46.33 -8.15
C ASP A 503 11.03 -46.55 -7.23
N GLY A 504 10.80 -46.43 -5.93
CA GLY A 504 11.79 -46.65 -4.88
C GLY A 504 11.22 -47.50 -3.75
N MET A 505 12.05 -47.77 -2.75
CA MET A 505 11.65 -48.55 -1.58
C MET A 505 12.26 -47.97 -0.31
N ASP A 506 11.48 -47.91 0.75
CA ASP A 506 11.91 -47.48 2.07
C ASP A 506 12.07 -48.71 2.96
N ILE A 507 13.21 -48.83 3.65
CA ILE A 507 13.60 -50.05 4.36
C ILE A 507 14.10 -49.70 5.75
N ALA A 508 13.60 -50.37 6.78
CA ALA A 508 14.22 -50.42 8.09
C ALA A 508 14.87 -51.79 8.27
N LEU A 509 16.20 -51.88 8.40
CA LEU A 509 16.94 -53.15 8.55
C LEU A 509 17.68 -53.21 9.90
N LEU A 510 17.33 -54.20 10.69
CA LEU A 510 17.90 -54.51 12.00
C LEU A 510 18.72 -55.80 11.92
N ALA A 511 19.89 -55.81 12.56
CA ALA A 511 20.69 -56.99 12.84
C ALA A 511 20.88 -57.12 14.36
N VAL A 512 20.54 -58.28 14.93
CA VAL A 512 20.58 -58.54 16.38
C VAL A 512 21.58 -59.65 16.67
N ASP A 513 22.58 -59.34 17.49
CA ASP A 513 23.47 -60.31 18.13
C ASP A 513 23.10 -60.43 19.61
N GLU A 514 22.22 -61.38 19.91
CA GLU A 514 21.75 -61.64 21.28
C GLU A 514 22.88 -62.08 22.22
N LYS A 515 23.91 -62.77 21.70
CA LYS A 515 25.04 -63.24 22.52
C LYS A 515 25.97 -62.09 22.91
N ALA A 516 26.18 -61.14 22.00
CA ALA A 516 26.98 -59.95 22.26
C ALA A 516 26.21 -58.83 22.98
N GLY A 517 24.88 -58.93 23.09
CA GLY A 517 24.02 -57.89 23.66
C GLY A 517 23.97 -56.62 22.82
N LYS A 518 24.10 -56.75 21.49
CA LYS A 518 24.20 -55.62 20.56
C LYS A 518 23.26 -55.81 19.37
N ALA A 519 22.70 -54.70 18.90
CA ALA A 519 22.02 -54.59 17.62
C ALA A 519 22.69 -53.54 16.75
N GLN A 520 22.52 -53.69 15.45
CA GLN A 520 22.86 -52.70 14.46
C GLN A 520 21.63 -52.37 13.63
N PHE A 521 21.44 -51.09 13.31
CA PHE A 521 20.32 -50.62 12.53
C PHE A 521 20.78 -49.69 11.41
N SER A 522 20.27 -49.91 10.21
CA SER A 522 20.34 -48.95 9.12
C SER A 522 18.99 -48.88 8.43
N GLY A 523 18.65 -47.71 7.91
CA GLY A 523 17.38 -47.53 7.23
C GLY A 523 17.40 -46.48 6.13
N ALA A 524 16.49 -46.65 5.19
CA ALA A 524 16.09 -45.72 4.14
C ALA A 524 14.68 -45.21 4.49
N TYR A 525 14.57 -43.93 4.89
CA TYR A 525 13.38 -43.22 5.41
C TYR A 525 12.69 -43.81 6.66
N ASN A 526 12.52 -45.13 6.76
CA ASN A 526 11.85 -45.80 7.87
C ASN A 526 12.78 -45.93 9.09
N ALA A 527 12.43 -45.23 10.16
CA ALA A 527 13.15 -45.23 11.43
C ALA A 527 12.90 -46.50 12.26
N LEU A 528 13.74 -46.73 13.27
CA LEU A 528 13.58 -47.82 14.23
C LEU A 528 13.37 -47.26 15.64
N TYR A 529 12.41 -47.81 16.38
CA TYR A 529 12.11 -47.38 17.74
C TYR A 529 12.53 -48.45 18.76
N VAL A 530 13.20 -48.02 19.82
CA VAL A 530 13.53 -48.88 20.97
C VAL A 530 12.86 -48.35 22.21
N VAL A 531 12.06 -49.18 22.88
CA VAL A 531 11.39 -48.85 24.14
C VAL A 531 12.07 -49.60 25.28
N ARG A 532 12.58 -48.83 26.25
CA ARG A 532 13.20 -49.31 27.49
C ARG A 532 12.61 -48.54 28.67
N ASN A 533 12.07 -49.24 29.68
CA ASN A 533 11.48 -48.62 30.87
C ASN A 533 10.45 -47.51 30.55
N SER A 534 9.59 -47.75 29.56
CA SER A 534 8.59 -46.77 29.05
C SER A 534 9.18 -45.49 28.45
N ASN A 535 10.48 -45.46 28.17
CA ASN A 535 11.12 -44.41 27.39
C ASN A 535 11.40 -44.93 25.97
N LEU A 536 10.91 -44.21 24.96
CA LEU A 536 11.15 -44.52 23.56
C LEU A 536 12.33 -43.71 23.04
N LYS A 537 13.30 -44.41 22.46
CA LYS A 537 14.40 -43.83 21.71
C LYS A 537 14.23 -44.16 20.23
N GLU A 538 14.25 -43.12 19.41
CA GLU A 538 14.22 -43.22 17.96
C GLU A 538 15.65 -43.27 17.39
N TYR A 539 15.88 -44.24 16.50
CA TYR A 539 17.06 -44.35 15.68
C TYR A 539 16.68 -43.96 14.25
N LYS A 540 17.22 -42.82 13.80
CA LYS A 540 16.87 -42.22 12.52
C LYS A 540 17.48 -42.98 11.34
N ALA A 541 16.68 -43.11 10.29
CA ALA A 541 17.12 -43.58 8.99
C ALA A 541 17.81 -42.47 8.19
N ASN A 542 18.53 -42.86 7.14
CA ASN A 542 18.96 -41.94 6.11
C ASN A 542 17.74 -41.47 5.29
N SER A 543 17.66 -40.18 4.96
CA SER A 543 16.57 -39.61 4.13
C SER A 543 16.82 -39.86 2.64
N ILE A 544 17.11 -41.11 2.29
CA ILE A 544 17.44 -41.59 0.94
C ILE A 544 16.67 -42.90 0.74
N SER A 545 15.91 -43.01 -0.35
CA SER A 545 15.19 -44.24 -0.70
C SER A 545 16.10 -45.22 -1.44
N ILE A 546 15.80 -46.50 -1.33
CA ILE A 546 16.46 -47.53 -2.13
C ILE A 546 15.94 -47.42 -3.58
N GLY A 547 16.86 -47.42 -4.55
CA GLY A 547 16.58 -47.27 -5.98
C GLY A 547 16.82 -45.86 -6.54
N SER A 548 17.07 -44.85 -5.69
CA SER A 548 17.40 -43.49 -6.14
C SER A 548 18.89 -43.39 -6.51
N TYR A 549 19.24 -43.72 -7.76
CA TYR A 549 20.59 -43.51 -8.28
C TYR A 549 20.64 -42.31 -9.22
N GLU A 550 21.26 -41.22 -8.76
CA GLU A 550 21.70 -40.13 -9.61
C GLU A 550 23.19 -40.31 -9.94
N PRO A 551 23.61 -40.23 -11.22
CA PRO A 551 25.02 -40.37 -11.59
C PRO A 551 25.87 -39.31 -10.87
N GLY A 552 26.69 -39.74 -9.90
CA GLY A 552 27.55 -38.87 -9.10
C GLY A 552 27.18 -38.76 -7.61
N ASN A 553 26.03 -39.29 -7.17
CA ASN A 553 25.73 -39.39 -5.74
C ASN A 553 26.54 -40.53 -5.09
N THR A 554 27.33 -40.21 -4.06
CA THR A 554 28.16 -41.15 -3.28
C THR A 554 27.64 -41.38 -1.87
N ASP A 555 26.42 -40.94 -1.58
CA ASP A 555 25.79 -41.12 -0.27
C ASP A 555 25.69 -42.61 0.07
N LYS A 556 26.23 -42.96 1.23
CA LYS A 556 26.20 -44.31 1.79
C LYS A 556 25.25 -44.36 2.98
N TYR A 557 24.60 -45.51 3.17
CA TYR A 557 23.80 -45.72 4.36
C TYR A 557 24.69 -45.75 5.61
N THR A 558 24.14 -45.28 6.72
CA THR A 558 24.85 -45.22 8.00
C THR A 558 24.35 -46.30 8.93
N ASN A 559 25.26 -46.91 9.69
CA ASN A 559 24.92 -47.96 10.64
C ASN A 559 24.86 -47.37 12.06
N ASN A 560 23.78 -47.63 12.77
CA ASN A 560 23.59 -47.23 14.16
C ASN A 560 23.84 -48.43 15.07
N GLU A 561 24.74 -48.31 16.04
CA GLU A 561 24.91 -49.32 17.08
C GLU A 561 23.92 -49.10 18.24
N ILE A 562 23.28 -50.20 18.65
CA ILE A 562 22.26 -50.24 19.68
C ILE A 562 22.72 -51.23 20.75
N ALA A 563 22.99 -50.74 21.96
CA ALA A 563 23.23 -51.62 23.11
C ALA A 563 21.89 -52.18 23.59
N ILE A 564 21.72 -53.51 23.54
CA ILE A 564 20.46 -54.16 23.91
C ILE A 564 20.55 -54.72 25.32
N SER A 565 19.46 -54.63 26.06
CA SER A 565 19.27 -55.24 27.37
C SER A 565 18.02 -56.12 27.35
N LYS A 566 18.03 -57.20 28.13
CA LYS A 566 16.88 -58.10 28.24
C LYS A 566 15.63 -57.33 28.67
N GLY A 567 14.54 -57.48 27.92
CA GLY A 567 13.27 -56.78 28.09
C GLY A 567 13.08 -55.55 27.20
N ASP A 568 14.10 -55.13 26.45
CA ASP A 568 13.96 -54.07 25.45
C ASP A 568 13.00 -54.48 24.34
N GLN A 569 12.22 -53.51 23.85
CA GLN A 569 11.30 -53.72 22.73
C GLN A 569 11.72 -52.88 21.54
N ILE A 570 11.90 -53.53 20.41
CA ILE A 570 12.36 -52.93 19.17
C ILE A 570 11.23 -53.01 18.16
N TYR A 571 10.91 -51.87 17.53
CA TYR A 571 9.85 -51.75 16.54
C TYR A 571 10.40 -51.30 15.19
N LEU A 572 10.05 -52.05 14.15
CA LEU A 572 10.24 -51.69 12.74
C LEU A 572 8.86 -51.51 12.10
N PHE A 573 8.71 -50.53 11.21
CA PHE A 573 7.40 -50.20 10.63
C PHE A 573 7.53 -49.46 9.30
N THR A 574 6.47 -49.53 8.49
CA THR A 574 6.20 -48.65 7.33
C THR A 574 5.37 -47.44 7.74
N ASP A 575 5.19 -46.48 6.84
CA ASP A 575 4.52 -45.22 7.15
C ASP A 575 2.98 -45.35 7.29
N GLY A 576 2.39 -46.40 6.71
CA GLY A 576 0.94 -46.55 6.57
C GLY A 576 0.16 -46.52 7.89
N TYR A 577 0.75 -47.00 9.00
CA TYR A 577 0.10 -46.89 10.32
C TYR A 577 -0.01 -45.43 10.77
N ALA A 578 1.04 -44.63 10.60
CA ALA A 578 1.07 -43.23 10.96
C ALA A 578 0.26 -42.36 9.99
N ASP A 579 0.17 -42.77 8.73
CA ASP A 579 -0.49 -42.03 7.66
C ASP A 579 -1.99 -42.31 7.51
N GLN A 580 -2.52 -43.32 8.21
CA GLN A 580 -3.95 -43.62 8.22
C GLN A 580 -4.79 -42.42 8.67
N PHE A 581 -5.75 -42.04 7.83
CA PHE A 581 -6.73 -40.99 8.14
C PHE A 581 -7.86 -41.54 9.01
N GLY A 582 -8.29 -40.72 9.99
CA GLY A 582 -9.23 -41.16 11.01
C GLY A 582 -9.60 -40.10 12.05
N GLY A 583 -10.36 -40.53 13.06
CA GLY A 583 -10.90 -39.71 14.14
C GLY A 583 -12.02 -38.75 13.69
N GLU A 584 -12.65 -38.06 14.64
CA GLU A 584 -13.78 -37.15 14.37
C GLU A 584 -13.50 -36.06 13.33
N LYS A 585 -12.22 -35.73 13.12
CA LYS A 585 -11.77 -34.67 12.21
C LYS A 585 -11.11 -35.20 10.93
N GLY A 586 -11.11 -36.51 10.70
CA GLY A 586 -10.52 -37.15 9.51
C GLY A 586 -9.05 -36.76 9.29
N LYS A 587 -8.20 -36.89 10.31
CA LYS A 587 -6.78 -36.53 10.26
C LYS A 587 -5.89 -37.77 10.25
N LYS A 588 -4.65 -37.63 9.77
CA LYS A 588 -3.60 -38.66 9.90
C LYS A 588 -3.36 -39.01 11.37
N PHE A 589 -3.06 -40.27 11.66
CA PHE A 589 -2.74 -40.77 13.01
C PHE A 589 -1.47 -40.10 13.59
N LYS A 590 -0.47 -39.86 12.74
CA LYS A 590 0.84 -39.26 12.99
C LYS A 590 1.78 -40.10 13.88
N TYR A 591 3.08 -39.99 13.61
CA TYR A 591 4.14 -40.68 14.34
C TYR A 591 4.12 -40.47 15.86
N ARG A 592 3.78 -39.27 16.35
CA ARG A 592 3.72 -39.02 17.81
C ARG A 592 2.65 -39.86 18.51
N SER A 593 1.48 -40.03 17.89
CA SER A 593 0.41 -40.86 18.45
C SER A 593 0.79 -42.33 18.40
N PHE A 594 1.44 -42.75 17.30
CA PHE A 594 1.98 -44.10 17.15
C PHE A 594 3.05 -44.43 18.19
N GLN A 595 4.02 -43.54 18.41
CA GLN A 595 5.04 -43.68 19.46
C GLN A 595 4.39 -43.83 20.85
N ASN A 596 3.39 -43.00 21.17
CA ASN A 596 2.67 -43.10 22.45
C ASN A 596 1.96 -44.45 22.61
N LEU A 597 1.33 -44.95 21.53
CA LEU A 597 0.66 -46.25 21.52
C LEU A 597 1.65 -47.40 21.78
N LEU A 598 2.80 -47.38 21.10
CA LEU A 598 3.85 -48.38 21.32
C LEU A 598 4.40 -48.33 22.76
N VAL A 599 4.63 -47.14 23.31
CA VAL A 599 5.06 -46.97 24.71
C VAL A 599 4.00 -47.50 25.68
N SER A 600 2.71 -47.23 25.44
CA SER A 600 1.62 -47.74 26.31
C SER A 600 1.45 -49.26 26.24
N ASN A 601 1.86 -49.87 25.12
CA ASN A 601 1.79 -51.31 24.90
C ASN A 601 2.99 -52.06 25.50
N ASN A 602 3.98 -51.35 26.07
CA ASN A 602 5.28 -51.95 26.39
C ASN A 602 5.26 -53.03 27.47
N THR A 603 4.26 -53.08 28.34
CA THR A 603 4.12 -54.13 29.36
C THR A 603 3.32 -55.34 28.86
N MET A 604 2.67 -55.23 27.71
CA MET A 604 1.79 -56.28 27.16
C MET A 604 2.61 -57.35 26.45
N ASP A 605 2.14 -58.60 26.43
CA ASP A 605 2.77 -59.64 25.61
C ASP A 605 2.63 -59.35 24.09
N PRO A 606 3.46 -59.95 23.21
CA PRO A 606 3.41 -59.64 21.78
C PRO A 606 2.05 -59.84 21.11
N ALA A 607 1.24 -60.80 21.56
CA ALA A 607 -0.10 -61.04 20.99
C ALA A 607 -1.09 -59.94 21.41
N GLN A 608 -1.01 -59.50 22.66
CA GLN A 608 -1.77 -58.36 23.18
C GLN A 608 -1.35 -57.05 22.50
N GLN A 609 -0.06 -56.83 22.26
CA GLN A 609 0.43 -55.66 21.52
C GLN A 609 -0.16 -55.62 20.10
N LYS A 610 -0.10 -56.74 19.37
CA LYS A 610 -0.70 -56.83 18.02
C LYS A 610 -2.21 -56.53 18.04
N ARG A 611 -2.94 -57.05 19.03
CA ARG A 611 -4.38 -56.80 19.16
C ARG A 611 -4.68 -55.34 19.51
N SER A 612 -3.89 -54.74 20.39
CA SER A 612 -3.98 -53.32 20.74
C SER A 612 -3.78 -52.44 19.49
N LEU A 613 -2.77 -52.76 18.67
CA LEU A 613 -2.53 -52.07 17.40
C LEU A 613 -3.69 -52.23 16.41
N ASP A 614 -4.29 -53.41 16.28
CA ASP A 614 -5.44 -53.61 15.37
C ASP A 614 -6.68 -52.83 15.83
N ILE A 615 -6.99 -52.86 17.13
CA ILE A 615 -8.11 -52.11 17.71
C ILE A 615 -7.92 -50.62 17.49
N ALA A 616 -6.76 -50.07 17.91
CA ALA A 616 -6.48 -48.64 17.77
C ALA A 616 -6.50 -48.18 16.31
N PHE A 617 -6.01 -49.01 15.38
CA PHE A 617 -6.03 -48.71 13.95
C PHE A 617 -7.46 -48.63 13.40
N ASN A 618 -8.30 -49.63 13.71
CA ASN A 618 -9.68 -49.68 13.21
C ASN A 618 -10.57 -48.61 13.88
N GLU A 619 -10.41 -48.36 15.17
CA GLU A 619 -11.13 -47.30 15.89
C GLU A 619 -10.76 -45.91 15.36
N TRP A 620 -9.47 -45.67 15.11
CA TRP A 620 -9.03 -44.42 14.50
C TRP A 620 -9.61 -44.28 13.10
N ARG A 621 -9.45 -45.29 12.23
CA ARG A 621 -9.95 -45.26 10.85
C ARG A 621 -11.47 -45.03 10.78
N GLY A 622 -12.25 -45.68 11.65
CA GLY A 622 -13.71 -45.65 11.60
C GLY A 622 -14.24 -46.17 10.26
N ASP A 623 -15.15 -45.39 9.66
CA ASP A 623 -15.78 -45.68 8.35
C ASP A 623 -14.94 -45.24 7.14
N LEU A 624 -13.77 -44.62 7.38
CA LEU A 624 -12.87 -44.21 6.29
C LEU A 624 -12.15 -45.41 5.68
N GLU A 625 -11.77 -45.28 4.40
CA GLU A 625 -11.00 -46.32 3.73
C GLU A 625 -9.57 -46.41 4.28
N GLN A 626 -8.98 -47.60 4.14
CA GLN A 626 -7.55 -47.76 4.42
C GLN A 626 -6.76 -47.06 3.32
N VAL A 627 -5.84 -46.17 3.71
CA VAL A 627 -5.17 -45.28 2.77
C VAL A 627 -3.96 -45.94 2.12
N ASP A 628 -3.25 -46.79 2.87
CA ASP A 628 -2.05 -47.48 2.40
C ASP A 628 -1.87 -48.87 3.00
N ASP A 629 -0.91 -49.64 2.50
CA ASP A 629 -0.45 -50.88 3.13
C ASP A 629 0.18 -50.59 4.51
N VAL A 630 0.10 -51.55 5.44
CA VAL A 630 0.61 -51.35 6.81
C VAL A 630 1.40 -52.56 7.28
N CYS A 631 2.65 -52.34 7.67
CA CYS A 631 3.49 -53.35 8.30
C CYS A 631 4.19 -52.82 9.56
N VAL A 632 4.03 -53.54 10.67
CA VAL A 632 4.70 -53.25 11.95
C VAL A 632 5.20 -54.56 12.56
N ILE A 633 6.48 -54.62 12.90
CA ILE A 633 7.09 -55.73 13.63
C ILE A 633 7.54 -55.21 14.99
N GLY A 634 7.12 -55.90 16.06
CA GLY A 634 7.65 -55.68 17.40
C GLY A 634 8.43 -56.91 17.87
N ILE A 635 9.65 -56.69 18.34
CA ILE A 635 10.58 -57.72 18.85
C ILE A 635 10.95 -57.36 20.28
N ARG A 636 10.79 -58.31 21.20
CA ARG A 636 11.33 -58.19 22.56
C ARG A 636 12.58 -59.05 22.69
N VAL A 637 13.68 -58.44 23.11
CA VAL A 637 15.01 -59.10 23.24
C VAL A 637 15.26 -59.60 24.65
#